data_AF-A0AAY5L271-F1
#
_entry.id   AF-A0AAY5L271-F1
#
_cell.length_a   1.000
_cell.length_b   1.000
_cell.length_c   1.000
_cell.angle_alpha   90.00
_cell.angle_beta   90.00
_cell.angle_gamma   90.00
#
_symmetry.space_group_name_H-M   'P 1'
#
loop_
_entity.id
_entity.type
_entity.pdbx_description
1 polymer ?
#
loop_
_entity_poly.entity_id
_entity_poly.type
_entity_poly.pdbx_seq_one_letter_code
_entity_poly.pdbx_strand_id
1 'polypeptide(L)'
;MAGAKLTPSPSEIDPDVKTEATKTPEEPTWVHPSLPIRTMGSFGSDAGQRVQVEFYVNENTFKERLKLFFIKNQRSSLRIRLFNLSLKLLTCALYVLRVSLDYPEQVTDICVTCPNRTSPAAAESTEITEINWDLIFWVNRKVPVWAIQVTVALISFLEAMLLTYLSYKGNIWEQIFQISFILEMINTVPFIITIFWPPLRNIFIPVFLNCWLAKCALENMINDLHRAIQRTHSAMFNQVLILICTLLCLVFTGACGIQHLERAGKNLTLFNSLYFCIVTFSTVGYGDVTPHIWPSQLLVVILICVALVVLPLQFEELAYLWMERQKSGGNYSRHRAQTEKHAVLCVSSLKIDLLMDFLNEFYAHPRLQDYYVVILCPTEMDIQVRRILQIPLWSQRVIYLQGSALKDTDLMRAKMDDAEACFILSSRNEVDRTAADHQTILRAWAVKDFAPNCPLYVQILKPENKFHVKFADHVVCEEEFKYAMLALNCVCPATSTLVTLLVHTSRGQEGQLSPEQWQRTYGRCSGNEVYHIRLGDSKFFGEYDGKSFTYASFHAHKKYGVCLIGVKREDNKSILLNPGPRHIMAAPDTCYYINITKEENSAFIFKQEEKDKKGLPVAGLYDAPSRLPVHSIIASMGTVAMDLQNPADPPEDSSKLSLPTENGAGSRRPSIGPVLEIADSSSILPCDLLSDQSEDETSQSEEEGSSVSDFVKGYPPNSPYIGSSPTLCHLLPQKASFCCLRLDKKCNHNSFEDAKAYGFKNKLIIVSAETAGNGLYNFIVPLRAYYRPRKELNPIVLLLDYPPDNHFLEAICCFPMVYFMAGTIDNLDNLLQCGIIYADNLVVVDKESTMSAEEDYMADAKTIVNVQTMFRLFPSLSIITELTHPSNMRFMQFRAKDCYSLALSKLEKIERDKGSNLAFMFRLPFAAGRVFSISMLDTLLYQSFVKDYMIPIARLLLGLDTTPGSGYLCAMKVTEEDLWIRTYGRLFQKLCSSSAEIPIGIYRTESHMFSSSESQVSINVDDPVGDEPRDSRREPWKKTAHRNSTASDQSEHPLLRKKSLQWARRLSRKNTKPPTRTERISQQRLNLYRRSERQELSELVKNRMKHLGLPTVGYEDVANLTASDVMNRVNLGYLQDEMNDHQNTLSYVLINPPPDTMLELNDIVYIIRSDPLAGPDVPEDPAQGQSSSGRRMRQDFGTETRDETHL
;
A
#
# COMPACT_ATOMS: atom_id res chain seq x y z
N MET A 1 20.74 17.17 29.56
CA MET A 1 21.03 18.49 30.16
C MET A 1 20.99 19.53 29.06
N ALA A 2 20.09 20.51 29.24
CA ALA A 2 20.02 21.86 28.67
C ALA A 2 20.06 22.10 27.14
N GLY A 3 19.00 22.73 26.63
CA GLY A 3 19.16 23.98 25.89
C GLY A 3 18.43 24.16 24.55
N ALA A 4 17.10 24.21 24.55
CA ALA A 4 16.31 24.72 23.43
C ALA A 4 16.45 26.25 23.29
N LYS A 5 16.51 26.77 22.05
CA LYS A 5 16.38 28.21 21.74
C LYS A 5 15.39 28.41 20.59
N LEU A 6 14.27 29.04 20.94
CA LEU A 6 13.25 29.61 20.05
C LEU A 6 13.78 30.88 19.37
N THR A 7 13.35 31.12 18.12
CA THR A 7 13.45 32.40 17.41
C THR A 7 12.07 33.06 17.33
N PRO A 8 11.94 34.37 17.58
CA PRO A 8 10.71 35.11 17.33
C PRO A 8 10.78 35.97 16.06
N SER A 9 9.58 36.29 15.56
CA SER A 9 9.22 37.24 14.50
C SER A 9 9.74 38.67 14.70
N PRO A 10 9.71 39.52 13.66
CA PRO A 10 9.59 40.96 13.88
C PRO A 10 8.43 41.61 13.09
N SER A 11 7.75 42.52 13.79
CA SER A 11 6.82 43.53 13.28
C SER A 11 7.28 44.92 13.74
N GLU A 12 7.21 45.89 12.81
CA GLU A 12 6.93 47.33 12.98
C GLU A 12 8.01 48.28 13.60
N ILE A 13 8.46 49.31 12.83
CA ILE A 13 8.16 50.79 12.94
C ILE A 13 9.13 51.48 13.95
N ASP A 14 9.89 52.58 13.73
CA ASP A 14 9.88 53.77 12.85
C ASP A 14 11.28 54.51 13.00
N PRO A 15 11.48 55.82 12.71
CA PRO A 15 11.95 56.44 11.46
C PRO A 15 13.30 57.21 11.64
N ASP A 16 13.93 57.71 10.55
CA ASP A 16 14.38 59.12 10.48
C ASP A 16 15.25 59.46 9.26
N VAL A 17 15.08 60.73 8.86
CA VAL A 17 15.87 61.60 7.97
C VAL A 17 15.55 61.62 6.46
N LYS A 18 14.88 62.72 6.12
CA LYS A 18 14.54 63.28 4.80
C LYS A 18 15.70 64.07 4.16
N THR A 19 15.45 64.45 2.89
CA THR A 19 16.04 65.49 2.00
C THR A 19 17.22 65.02 1.12
N GLU A 20 17.26 65.22 -0.22
CA GLU A 20 16.39 65.92 -1.19
C GLU A 20 16.73 65.48 -2.64
N ALA A 21 15.76 65.69 -3.53
CA ALA A 21 15.62 65.48 -4.99
C ALA A 21 16.85 65.47 -5.94
N THR A 22 16.80 64.63 -7.00
CA THR A 22 16.60 65.03 -8.43
C THR A 22 16.61 63.87 -9.46
N LYS A 23 15.53 63.79 -10.27
CA LYS A 23 15.35 63.41 -11.70
C LYS A 23 16.21 62.31 -12.41
N THR A 24 15.53 61.20 -12.78
CA THR A 24 15.51 60.38 -14.05
C THR A 24 16.82 60.07 -14.81
N PRO A 25 17.05 58.83 -15.34
CA PRO A 25 16.18 58.25 -16.39
C PRO A 25 15.93 56.71 -16.40
N GLU A 26 14.78 56.36 -17.01
CA GLU A 26 14.44 55.20 -17.86
C GLU A 26 14.91 53.78 -17.51
N GLU A 27 13.94 52.94 -17.10
CA GLU A 27 14.01 51.47 -17.10
C GLU A 27 13.52 50.87 -18.44
N PRO A 28 14.13 49.77 -18.93
CA PRO A 28 13.50 48.86 -19.88
C PRO A 28 12.77 47.72 -19.16
N THR A 29 11.50 47.53 -19.53
CA THR A 29 10.60 46.47 -19.06
C THR A 29 10.93 45.11 -19.70
N TRP A 30 11.06 44.08 -18.87
CA TRP A 30 11.10 42.67 -19.29
C TRP A 30 9.70 42.05 -19.22
N VAL A 31 9.30 41.39 -20.32
CA VAL A 31 8.02 40.69 -20.49
C VAL A 31 8.20 39.20 -20.19
N HIS A 32 7.26 38.64 -19.41
CA HIS A 32 7.12 37.23 -19.06
C HIS A 32 6.80 36.32 -20.28
N PRO A 33 7.19 35.03 -20.28
CA PRO A 33 6.79 34.05 -21.29
C PRO A 33 5.50 33.31 -20.89
N SER A 34 4.51 33.32 -21.78
CA SER A 34 3.26 32.53 -21.66
C SER A 34 3.24 31.35 -22.65
N LEU A 35 2.73 30.22 -22.14
CA LEU A 35 2.42 28.90 -22.72
C LEU A 35 1.96 28.84 -24.19
N PRO A 36 2.22 27.73 -24.93
CA PRO A 36 1.56 27.45 -26.20
C PRO A 36 0.31 26.56 -26.01
N ILE A 37 -0.85 27.09 -26.39
CA ILE A 37 -2.09 26.31 -26.60
C ILE A 37 -2.09 25.79 -28.04
N ARG A 38 -2.32 24.49 -28.21
CA ARG A 38 -2.61 23.82 -29.48
C ARG A 38 -4.12 23.86 -29.71
N THR A 39 -4.59 24.42 -30.83
CA THR A 39 -5.96 24.20 -31.31
C THR A 39 -5.94 24.03 -32.82
N MET A 40 -6.64 22.98 -33.28
CA MET A 40 -6.81 22.62 -34.68
C MET A 40 -7.78 23.58 -35.39
N GLY A 41 -7.46 23.88 -36.66
CA GLY A 41 -8.36 23.99 -37.81
C GLY A 41 -9.61 24.88 -37.74
N SER A 42 -9.58 26.00 -38.46
CA SER A 42 -10.73 26.46 -39.24
C SER A 42 -10.28 27.26 -40.46
N PHE A 43 -10.83 26.87 -41.62
CA PHE A 43 -10.79 27.61 -42.87
C PHE A 43 -11.44 29.00 -42.67
N GLY A 44 -10.81 30.04 -43.20
CA GLY A 44 -11.33 31.41 -43.23
C GLY A 44 -10.49 32.27 -44.17
N SER A 45 -11.07 32.59 -45.32
CA SER A 45 -10.51 33.36 -46.43
C SER A 45 -10.36 34.86 -46.14
N ASP A 46 -9.39 35.47 -46.82
CA ASP A 46 -9.26 36.89 -47.17
C ASP A 46 -9.08 37.93 -46.04
N ALA A 47 -7.82 38.28 -45.79
CA ALA A 47 -7.41 39.68 -45.61
C ALA A 47 -5.88 39.85 -45.76
N GLY A 48 -5.46 40.52 -46.84
CA GLY A 48 -4.27 41.39 -46.82
C GLY A 48 -2.89 40.74 -46.87
N GLN A 49 -2.38 40.53 -48.08
CA GLN A 49 -0.95 40.40 -48.38
C GLN A 49 -0.13 41.54 -47.74
N ARG A 50 0.50 41.26 -46.59
CA ARG A 50 1.83 41.76 -46.26
C ARG A 50 2.69 40.57 -45.88
N VAL A 51 3.11 39.84 -46.91
CA VAL A 51 4.19 38.86 -46.83
C VAL A 51 5.42 39.59 -46.30
N GLN A 52 5.98 39.14 -45.18
CA GLN A 52 7.31 39.54 -44.71
C GLN A 52 8.34 39.20 -45.79
N VAL A 53 8.78 40.21 -46.54
CA VAL A 53 9.86 40.08 -47.55
C VAL A 53 11.25 40.04 -46.90
N GLU A 54 11.38 40.26 -45.58
CA GLU A 54 12.68 40.30 -44.91
C GLU A 54 13.34 38.91 -44.68
N PHE A 55 12.59 37.80 -44.75
CA PHE A 55 13.17 36.46 -44.56
C PHE A 55 13.90 35.90 -45.79
N TYR A 56 13.54 36.32 -47.00
CA TYR A 56 14.13 35.76 -48.24
C TYR A 56 15.53 36.31 -48.58
N VAL A 57 15.89 37.49 -48.07
CA VAL A 57 17.21 38.09 -48.35
C VAL A 57 18.31 37.51 -47.44
N ASN A 58 17.98 37.12 -46.21
CA ASN A 58 18.96 36.64 -45.24
C ASN A 58 19.45 35.20 -45.51
N GLU A 59 18.57 34.28 -45.93
CA GLU A 59 18.95 32.87 -46.15
C GLU A 59 19.84 32.63 -47.39
N ASN A 60 19.81 33.52 -48.38
CA ASN A 60 20.59 33.38 -49.61
C ASN A 60 22.01 33.97 -49.57
N THR A 61 22.42 34.58 -48.45
CA THR A 61 23.79 35.06 -48.31
C THR A 61 24.77 33.91 -48.10
N PHE A 62 25.96 34.01 -48.69
CA PHE A 62 27.01 32.98 -48.54
C PHE A 62 27.36 32.73 -47.05
N LYS A 63 27.44 33.80 -46.25
CA LYS A 63 27.68 33.72 -44.80
C LYS A 63 26.59 32.93 -44.09
N GLU A 64 25.32 33.21 -44.38
CA GLU A 64 24.21 32.54 -43.71
C GLU A 64 24.04 31.09 -44.15
N ARG A 65 24.31 30.75 -45.42
CA ARG A 65 24.36 29.35 -45.89
C ARG A 65 25.41 28.53 -45.16
N LEU A 66 26.62 29.09 -44.97
CA LEU A 66 27.65 28.43 -44.17
C LEU A 66 27.26 28.37 -42.68
N LYS A 67 26.67 29.43 -42.13
CA LYS A 67 26.21 29.47 -40.74
C LYS A 67 25.09 28.44 -40.50
N LEU A 68 24.22 28.25 -41.49
CA LEU A 68 23.22 27.18 -41.50
C LEU A 68 23.90 25.82 -41.50
N PHE A 69 24.90 25.60 -42.35
CA PHE A 69 25.60 24.31 -42.43
C PHE A 69 26.43 23.96 -41.18
N PHE A 70 27.14 24.93 -40.60
CA PHE A 70 28.06 24.74 -39.47
C PHE A 70 27.43 24.87 -38.08
N ILE A 71 26.41 25.72 -37.92
CA ILE A 71 25.90 26.11 -36.58
C ILE A 71 24.40 25.82 -36.43
N LYS A 72 23.56 26.30 -37.36
CA LYS A 72 22.10 26.24 -37.17
C LYS A 72 21.51 24.86 -37.49
N ASN A 73 22.02 24.17 -38.52
CA ASN A 73 21.50 22.87 -38.95
C ASN A 73 22.02 21.76 -38.05
N GLN A 74 21.12 21.15 -37.30
CA GLN A 74 21.38 20.14 -36.27
C GLN A 74 22.13 18.90 -36.78
N ARG A 75 21.68 18.29 -37.89
CA ARG A 75 22.30 17.07 -38.42
C ARG A 75 23.67 17.34 -39.05
N SER A 76 23.81 18.51 -39.67
CA SER A 76 25.05 18.93 -40.32
C SER A 76 26.11 19.33 -39.28
N SER A 77 25.72 20.17 -38.31
CA SER A 77 26.59 20.58 -37.18
C SER A 77 27.13 19.36 -36.44
N LEU A 78 26.27 18.40 -36.08
CA LEU A 78 26.70 17.19 -35.37
C LEU A 78 27.76 16.39 -36.15
N ARG A 79 27.59 16.24 -37.47
CA ARG A 79 28.56 15.53 -38.32
C ARG A 79 29.91 16.26 -38.38
N ILE A 80 29.89 17.59 -38.46
CA ILE A 80 31.10 18.41 -38.49
C ILE A 80 31.85 18.32 -37.16
N ARG A 81 31.13 18.42 -36.03
CA ARG A 81 31.71 18.27 -34.69
C ARG A 81 32.31 16.87 -34.49
N LEU A 82 31.63 15.82 -34.95
CA LEU A 82 32.13 14.44 -34.88
C LEU A 82 33.36 14.24 -35.79
N PHE A 83 33.35 14.85 -36.98
CA PHE A 83 34.51 14.83 -37.88
C PHE A 83 35.71 15.52 -37.24
N ASN A 84 35.55 16.73 -36.70
CA ASN A 84 36.61 17.45 -36.00
C ASN A 84 37.12 16.66 -34.78
N LEU A 85 36.22 16.10 -33.97
CA LEU A 85 36.59 15.21 -32.86
C LEU A 85 37.47 14.03 -33.31
N SER A 86 37.08 13.36 -34.41
CA SER A 86 37.83 12.23 -34.96
C SER A 86 39.23 12.65 -35.44
N LEU A 87 39.35 13.83 -36.06
CA LEU A 87 40.63 14.38 -36.52
C LEU A 87 41.55 14.72 -35.35
N LYS A 88 41.03 15.34 -34.28
CA LYS A 88 41.82 15.66 -33.08
C LYS A 88 42.30 14.38 -32.38
N LEU A 89 41.44 13.38 -32.20
CA LEU A 89 41.85 12.09 -31.65
C LEU A 89 42.88 11.36 -32.54
N LEU A 90 42.73 11.43 -33.86
CA LEU A 90 43.70 10.88 -34.80
C LEU A 90 45.09 11.50 -34.61
N THR A 91 45.19 12.82 -34.40
CA THR A 91 46.49 13.46 -34.14
C THR A 91 47.14 13.02 -32.82
N CYS A 92 46.34 12.78 -31.78
CA CYS A 92 46.82 12.21 -30.53
C CYS A 92 47.28 10.75 -30.70
N ALA A 93 46.55 9.94 -31.48
CA ALA A 93 46.95 8.57 -31.80
C ALA A 93 48.26 8.53 -32.61
N LEU A 94 48.42 9.46 -33.57
CA LEU A 94 49.66 9.62 -34.33
C LEU A 94 50.84 10.08 -33.46
N TYR A 95 50.58 10.83 -32.38
CA TYR A 95 51.60 11.16 -31.39
C TYR A 95 52.08 9.90 -30.65
N VAL A 96 51.15 9.07 -30.18
CA VAL A 96 51.48 7.78 -29.52
C VAL A 96 52.26 6.88 -30.48
N LEU A 97 51.78 6.73 -31.72
CA LEU A 97 52.46 5.95 -32.76
C LEU A 97 53.88 6.47 -33.04
N ARG A 98 54.05 7.81 -33.09
CA ARG A 98 55.38 8.42 -33.22
C ARG A 98 56.27 8.02 -32.06
N VAL A 99 55.81 8.21 -30.81
CA VAL A 99 56.60 7.90 -29.61
C VAL A 99 57.00 6.42 -29.56
N SER A 100 56.13 5.51 -29.99
CA SER A 100 56.45 4.07 -30.06
C SER A 100 57.44 3.69 -31.15
N LEU A 101 57.57 4.49 -32.21
CA LEU A 101 58.43 4.22 -33.37
C LEU A 101 59.78 4.96 -33.31
N ASP A 102 59.98 5.79 -32.28
CA ASP A 102 61.09 6.72 -32.13
C ASP A 102 62.19 6.10 -31.25
N TYR A 103 63.42 6.00 -31.78
CA TYR A 103 64.58 5.48 -31.07
C TYR A 103 65.60 6.62 -30.88
N PRO A 104 65.91 7.03 -29.63
CA PRO A 104 66.71 8.22 -29.35
C PRO A 104 68.19 8.11 -29.78
N GLU A 105 68.71 6.91 -30.02
CA GLU A 105 70.11 6.67 -30.40
C GLU A 105 70.44 7.06 -31.86
N GLN A 106 69.46 7.45 -32.69
CA GLN A 106 69.68 7.84 -34.09
C GLN A 106 69.93 9.34 -34.31
N VAL A 107 69.88 10.18 -33.26
CA VAL A 107 70.00 11.65 -33.40
C VAL A 107 71.46 12.13 -33.33
N THR A 108 72.38 11.33 -32.81
CA THR A 108 73.80 11.71 -32.66
C THR A 108 74.60 11.80 -33.97
N ASP A 109 74.06 11.34 -35.10
CA ASP A 109 74.79 11.29 -36.38
C ASP A 109 74.64 12.54 -37.28
N ILE A 110 73.94 13.60 -36.84
CA ILE A 110 73.60 14.76 -37.70
C ILE A 110 74.49 16.00 -37.46
N CYS A 111 75.55 15.92 -36.64
CA CYS A 111 76.49 17.03 -36.49
C CYS A 111 77.59 17.03 -37.58
N VAL A 112 77.25 17.50 -38.79
CA VAL A 112 78.24 17.83 -39.83
C VAL A 112 78.74 19.26 -39.60
N THR A 113 79.51 19.49 -38.53
CA THR A 113 80.56 20.54 -38.42
C THR A 113 81.17 20.56 -37.00
N CYS A 114 82.04 19.59 -36.68
CA CYS A 114 83.05 19.72 -35.61
C CYS A 114 84.29 18.92 -36.02
N PRO A 115 85.51 19.48 -36.03
CA PRO A 115 86.71 18.72 -36.41
C PRO A 115 87.16 17.80 -35.26
N ASN A 116 87.53 16.58 -35.64
CA ASN A 116 88.13 15.52 -34.83
C ASN A 116 89.08 16.01 -33.73
N ARG A 117 88.90 15.52 -32.50
CA ARG A 117 90.00 15.35 -31.54
C ARG A 117 89.89 14.02 -30.80
N THR A 118 90.70 13.07 -31.24
CA THR A 118 91.11 11.87 -30.53
C THR A 118 92.11 12.20 -29.43
N SER A 119 91.88 11.77 -28.18
CA SER A 119 92.79 10.98 -27.31
C SER A 119 92.43 11.10 -25.81
N PRO A 120 92.77 10.11 -24.97
CA PRO A 120 92.10 9.82 -23.69
C PRO A 120 92.89 10.22 -22.43
N ALA A 121 92.20 10.15 -21.27
CA ALA A 121 92.68 9.91 -19.90
C ALA A 121 92.40 11.02 -18.85
N ALA A 122 91.61 10.60 -17.83
CA ALA A 122 91.67 10.89 -16.40
C ALA A 122 91.75 12.34 -15.89
N ALA A 123 90.68 12.80 -15.21
CA ALA A 123 90.73 13.40 -13.87
C ALA A 123 89.31 13.61 -13.33
N GLU A 124 89.09 13.23 -12.07
CA GLU A 124 87.91 13.59 -11.29
C GLU A 124 87.82 15.13 -11.13
N SER A 125 86.71 15.72 -11.60
CA SER A 125 86.17 16.98 -11.08
C SER A 125 84.74 17.17 -11.57
N THR A 126 83.77 17.10 -10.65
CA THR A 126 82.45 17.76 -10.69
C THR A 126 81.94 18.17 -12.08
N GLU A 127 81.46 17.20 -12.87
CA GLU A 127 80.80 17.49 -14.15
C GLU A 127 79.31 17.74 -13.91
N ILE A 128 78.90 18.99 -14.15
CA ILE A 128 77.52 19.36 -14.39
C ILE A 128 77.07 18.51 -15.58
N THR A 129 76.14 17.56 -15.38
CA THR A 129 75.53 16.82 -16.49
C THR A 129 74.80 17.83 -17.39
N GLU A 130 75.43 18.24 -18.49
CA GLU A 130 74.84 19.16 -19.45
C GLU A 130 73.57 18.52 -20.04
N ILE A 131 72.46 19.25 -19.97
CA ILE A 131 71.15 18.80 -20.48
C ILE A 131 71.21 18.82 -22.01
N ASN A 132 70.95 17.68 -22.66
CA ASN A 132 70.88 17.57 -24.12
C ASN A 132 69.59 18.22 -24.67
N TRP A 133 69.60 19.54 -24.84
CA TRP A 133 68.47 20.32 -25.38
C TRP A 133 68.10 19.91 -26.82
N ASP A 134 69.04 19.36 -27.57
CA ASP A 134 68.80 18.90 -28.95
C ASP A 134 67.75 17.79 -29.01
N LEU A 135 67.69 16.89 -28.03
CA LEU A 135 66.70 15.80 -27.97
C LEU A 135 65.27 16.30 -27.64
N ILE A 136 65.15 17.51 -27.09
CA ILE A 136 63.87 18.16 -26.79
C ILE A 136 63.35 18.86 -28.05
N PHE A 137 64.20 19.67 -28.71
CA PHE A 137 63.77 20.45 -29.88
C PHE A 137 63.73 19.65 -31.17
N TRP A 138 64.70 18.76 -31.40
CA TRP A 138 64.83 17.97 -32.62
C TRP A 138 64.35 16.54 -32.38
N VAL A 139 63.30 16.15 -33.10
CA VAL A 139 62.79 14.78 -33.06
C VAL A 139 62.60 14.23 -34.47
N ASN A 140 63.24 13.10 -34.72
CA ASN A 140 63.20 12.40 -35.99
C ASN A 140 61.80 11.81 -36.24
N ARG A 141 60.98 12.50 -37.04
CA ARG A 141 59.62 12.08 -37.37
C ARG A 141 59.60 11.42 -38.74
N LYS A 142 59.05 10.21 -38.83
CA LYS A 142 58.80 9.55 -40.12
C LYS A 142 57.93 10.45 -41.00
N VAL A 143 58.39 10.66 -42.24
CA VAL A 143 57.70 11.47 -43.27
C VAL A 143 56.20 11.15 -43.41
N PRO A 144 55.71 9.88 -43.40
CA PRO A 144 54.27 9.62 -43.47
C PRO A 144 53.49 10.15 -42.27
N VAL A 145 54.02 10.05 -41.05
CA VAL A 145 53.36 10.56 -39.84
C VAL A 145 53.30 12.08 -39.87
N TRP A 146 54.40 12.73 -40.30
CA TRP A 146 54.44 14.18 -40.52
C TRP A 146 53.42 14.61 -41.57
N ALA A 147 53.36 13.95 -42.73
CA ALA A 147 52.46 14.31 -43.82
C ALA A 147 50.99 14.24 -43.39
N ILE A 148 50.59 13.17 -42.68
CA ILE A 148 49.22 13.05 -42.16
C ILE A 148 48.93 14.16 -41.14
N GLN A 149 49.84 14.43 -40.20
CA GLN A 149 49.63 15.50 -39.21
C GLN A 149 49.52 16.89 -39.84
N VAL A 150 50.30 17.18 -40.88
CA VAL A 150 50.20 18.43 -41.64
C VAL A 150 48.86 18.55 -42.35
N THR A 151 48.37 17.47 -42.97
CA THR A 151 47.05 17.49 -43.61
C THR A 151 45.93 17.75 -42.60
N VAL A 152 45.98 17.12 -41.42
CA VAL A 152 44.99 17.36 -40.36
C VAL A 152 45.09 18.78 -39.80
N ALA A 153 46.31 19.31 -39.61
CA ALA A 153 46.52 20.68 -39.14
C ALA A 153 45.99 21.73 -40.13
N LEU A 154 46.14 21.51 -41.44
CA LEU A 154 45.56 22.38 -42.46
C LEU A 154 44.03 22.39 -42.38
N ILE A 155 43.41 21.22 -42.26
CA ILE A 155 41.94 21.08 -42.17
C ILE A 155 41.43 21.79 -40.92
N SER A 156 42.04 21.57 -39.75
CA SER A 156 41.56 22.16 -38.51
C SER A 156 41.83 23.66 -38.41
N PHE A 157 42.92 24.16 -39.00
CA PHE A 157 43.18 25.59 -39.14
C PHE A 157 42.12 26.28 -40.02
N LEU A 158 41.79 25.68 -41.18
CA LEU A 158 40.75 26.21 -42.06
C LEU A 158 39.38 26.21 -41.38
N GLU A 159 39.05 25.15 -40.64
CA GLU A 159 37.81 25.06 -39.88
C GLU A 159 37.74 26.14 -38.79
N ALA A 160 38.82 26.37 -38.03
CA ALA A 160 38.88 27.40 -37.01
C ALA A 160 38.69 28.81 -37.60
N MET A 161 39.38 29.12 -38.69
CA MET A 161 39.22 30.38 -39.42
C MET A 161 37.78 30.59 -39.90
N LEU A 162 37.15 29.51 -40.38
CA LEU A 162 35.77 29.56 -40.85
C LEU A 162 34.79 29.79 -39.70
N LEU A 163 34.97 29.11 -38.57
CA LEU A 163 34.14 29.32 -37.37
C LEU A 163 34.28 30.73 -36.81
N THR A 164 35.49 31.31 -36.80
CA THR A 164 35.73 32.72 -36.42
C THR A 164 34.93 33.67 -37.31
N TYR A 165 34.96 33.46 -38.64
CA TYR A 165 34.19 34.27 -39.60
C TYR A 165 32.66 34.15 -39.38
N LEU A 166 32.17 32.94 -39.11
CA LEU A 166 30.74 32.68 -38.93
C LEU A 166 30.18 33.17 -37.58
N SER A 167 31.02 33.13 -36.55
CA SER A 167 30.67 33.56 -35.19
C SER A 167 30.96 35.04 -34.91
N TYR A 168 31.53 35.77 -35.87
CA TYR A 168 31.87 37.18 -35.73
C TYR A 168 30.64 38.04 -35.44
N LYS A 169 30.62 38.66 -34.25
CA LYS A 169 29.57 39.58 -33.74
C LYS A 169 30.06 41.02 -33.49
N GLY A 170 31.30 41.36 -33.87
CA GLY A 170 31.88 42.70 -33.71
C GLY A 170 33.30 42.68 -33.16
N ASN A 171 33.60 41.81 -32.18
CA ASN A 171 34.90 41.73 -31.52
C ASN A 171 35.71 40.50 -31.96
N ILE A 172 36.82 40.73 -32.67
CA ILE A 172 37.75 39.66 -33.06
C ILE A 172 38.63 39.25 -31.86
N TRP A 173 39.00 40.21 -31.00
CA TRP A 173 39.84 39.95 -29.83
C TRP A 173 39.24 38.93 -28.86
N GLU A 174 37.92 38.97 -28.68
CA GLU A 174 37.19 38.02 -27.83
C GLU A 174 37.35 36.57 -28.35
N GLN A 175 37.37 36.37 -29.66
CA GLN A 175 37.54 35.07 -30.29
C GLN A 175 38.99 34.60 -30.28
N ILE A 176 39.94 35.52 -30.49
CA ILE A 176 41.37 35.21 -30.49
C ILE A 176 41.87 34.81 -29.09
N PHE A 177 41.38 35.47 -28.03
CA PHE A 177 41.78 35.17 -26.65
C PHE A 177 41.07 33.95 -26.05
N GLN A 178 40.22 33.25 -26.81
CA GLN A 178 39.61 32.02 -26.36
C GLN A 178 40.66 30.90 -26.29
N ILE A 179 40.70 30.15 -25.18
CA ILE A 179 41.68 29.08 -24.92
C ILE A 179 41.71 28.05 -26.06
N SER A 180 40.54 27.70 -26.63
CA SER A 180 40.43 26.79 -27.77
C SER A 180 41.13 27.33 -29.02
N PHE A 181 41.01 28.62 -29.31
CA PHE A 181 41.69 29.24 -30.45
C PHE A 181 43.21 29.30 -30.22
N ILE A 182 43.65 29.66 -29.01
CA ILE A 182 45.07 29.70 -28.65
C ILE A 182 45.71 28.31 -28.80
N LEU A 183 45.08 27.26 -28.26
CA LEU A 183 45.56 25.89 -28.40
C LEU A 183 45.59 25.43 -29.86
N GLU A 184 44.58 25.82 -30.66
CA GLU A 184 44.55 25.53 -32.09
C GLU A 184 45.73 26.19 -32.82
N MET A 185 46.04 27.45 -32.50
CA MET A 185 47.17 28.17 -33.10
C MET A 185 48.52 27.57 -32.70
N ILE A 186 48.71 27.24 -31.42
CA ILE A 186 49.93 26.59 -30.91
C ILE A 186 50.20 25.27 -31.62
N ASN A 187 49.15 24.50 -31.92
CA ASN A 187 49.31 23.18 -32.52
C ASN A 187 49.41 23.24 -34.05
N THR A 188 48.59 24.05 -34.73
CA THR A 188 48.48 24.01 -36.21
C THR A 188 49.49 24.90 -36.94
N VAL A 189 49.78 26.10 -36.42
CA VAL A 189 50.64 27.07 -37.11
C VAL A 189 52.07 26.54 -37.30
N PRO A 190 52.71 25.88 -36.30
CA PRO A 190 54.02 25.27 -36.51
C PRO A 190 54.02 24.22 -37.63
N PHE A 191 52.97 23.39 -37.76
CA PHE A 191 52.88 22.42 -38.85
C PHE A 191 52.81 23.10 -40.22
N ILE A 192 52.07 24.21 -40.34
CA ILE A 192 52.01 24.99 -41.58
C ILE A 192 53.38 25.57 -41.92
N ILE A 193 54.13 26.07 -40.93
CA ILE A 193 55.50 26.58 -41.13
C ILE A 193 56.43 25.48 -41.65
N THR A 194 56.29 24.22 -41.20
CA THR A 194 57.12 23.09 -41.68
C THR A 194 56.93 22.74 -43.17
N ILE A 195 55.84 23.22 -43.81
CA ILE A 195 55.63 23.07 -45.25
C ILE A 195 56.61 23.96 -46.02
N PHE A 196 56.76 25.21 -45.57
CA PHE A 196 57.59 26.22 -46.22
C PHE A 196 59.08 26.06 -45.89
N TRP A 197 59.40 25.46 -44.75
CA TRP A 197 60.77 25.30 -44.25
C TRP A 197 61.12 23.82 -44.04
N PRO A 198 61.80 23.18 -45.01
CA PRO A 198 62.24 21.79 -44.92
C PRO A 198 63.04 21.41 -43.65
N PRO A 199 63.98 22.23 -43.13
CA PRO A 199 64.75 21.84 -41.93
C PRO A 199 63.90 21.79 -40.67
N LEU A 200 62.75 22.49 -40.64
CA LEU A 200 61.86 22.53 -39.48
C LEU A 200 60.93 21.31 -39.38
N ARG A 201 60.99 20.34 -40.30
CA ARG A 201 60.18 19.10 -40.21
C ARG A 201 60.46 18.27 -38.97
N ASN A 202 61.69 18.36 -38.46
CA ASN A 202 62.15 17.66 -37.28
C ASN A 202 61.88 18.44 -35.98
N ILE A 203 61.31 19.64 -36.04
CA ILE A 203 60.99 20.39 -34.81
C ILE A 203 59.89 19.69 -34.02
N PHE A 204 60.02 19.71 -32.70
CA PHE A 204 58.97 19.26 -31.81
C PHE A 204 57.77 20.22 -31.86
N ILE A 205 56.57 19.65 -31.95
CA ILE A 205 55.30 20.37 -31.88
C ILE A 205 54.44 19.65 -30.84
N PRO A 206 53.89 20.35 -29.83
CA PRO A 206 53.16 19.75 -28.72
C PRO A 206 51.73 19.32 -29.11
N VAL A 207 51.61 18.50 -30.16
CA VAL A 207 50.33 18.02 -30.73
C VAL A 207 49.47 17.24 -29.73
N PHE A 208 50.07 16.73 -28.65
CA PHE A 208 49.32 16.07 -27.57
C PHE A 208 48.29 17.01 -26.89
N LEU A 209 48.48 18.33 -26.96
CA LEU A 209 47.50 19.33 -26.48
C LEU A 209 46.17 19.31 -27.26
N ASN A 210 46.11 18.66 -28.43
CA ASN A 210 44.87 18.45 -29.18
C ASN A 210 43.83 17.63 -28.40
N CYS A 211 44.19 16.95 -27.31
CA CYS A 211 43.22 16.27 -26.45
C CYS A 211 42.23 17.25 -25.80
N TRP A 212 42.68 18.45 -25.41
CA TRP A 212 41.80 19.49 -24.86
C TRP A 212 40.85 20.05 -25.92
N LEU A 213 41.32 20.17 -27.16
CA LEU A 213 40.47 20.55 -28.30
C LEU A 213 39.44 19.46 -28.63
N ALA A 214 39.83 18.19 -28.54
CA ALA A 214 38.91 17.06 -28.66
C ALA A 214 37.83 17.11 -27.56
N LYS A 215 38.21 17.42 -26.32
CA LYS A 215 37.28 17.61 -25.20
C LYS A 215 36.30 18.77 -25.46
N CYS A 216 36.78 19.93 -25.90
CA CYS A 216 35.90 21.05 -26.28
C CYS A 216 34.99 20.72 -27.47
N ALA A 217 35.46 19.94 -28.45
CA ALA A 217 34.62 19.47 -29.56
C ALA A 217 33.52 18.52 -29.06
N LEU A 218 33.83 17.64 -28.11
CA LEU A 218 32.89 16.73 -27.47
C LEU A 218 31.82 17.48 -26.67
N GLU A 219 32.20 18.47 -25.86
CA GLU A 219 31.24 19.32 -25.12
C GLU A 219 30.25 20.02 -26.06
N ASN A 220 30.77 20.61 -27.14
CA ASN A 220 29.91 21.26 -28.15
C ASN A 220 28.97 20.27 -28.85
N MET A 221 29.47 19.06 -29.17
CA MET A 221 28.66 17.99 -29.76
C MET A 221 27.54 17.55 -28.80
N ILE A 222 27.85 17.40 -27.52
CA ILE A 222 26.89 17.04 -26.47
C ILE A 222 25.82 18.11 -26.30
N ASN A 223 26.20 19.39 -26.30
CA ASN A 223 25.26 20.50 -26.16
C ASN A 223 24.29 20.58 -27.36
N ASP A 224 24.78 20.32 -28.57
CA ASP A 224 23.94 20.19 -29.76
C ASP A 224 23.01 18.97 -29.66
N LEU A 225 23.49 17.85 -29.09
CA LEU A 225 22.68 16.67 -28.83
C LEU A 225 21.59 16.93 -27.77
N HIS A 226 21.89 17.72 -26.75
CA HIS A 226 20.92 18.13 -25.74
C HIS A 226 19.85 19.06 -26.32
N ARG A 227 20.24 20.00 -27.20
CA ARG A 227 19.29 20.82 -27.96
C ARG A 227 18.42 19.98 -28.91
N ALA A 228 18.98 18.92 -29.47
CA ALA A 228 18.35 18.00 -30.40
C ALA A 228 17.35 17.04 -29.76
N ILE A 229 17.63 16.60 -28.54
CA ILE A 229 16.93 15.52 -27.86
C ILE A 229 16.58 16.04 -26.46
N GLN A 230 15.31 16.41 -26.25
CA GLN A 230 14.72 16.72 -24.92
C GLN A 230 14.69 15.49 -23.97
N ARG A 231 15.69 14.62 -24.02
CA ARG A 231 15.84 13.52 -23.07
C ARG A 231 16.75 13.97 -21.94
N THR A 232 16.12 14.35 -20.84
CA THR A 232 16.75 14.58 -19.53
C THR A 232 17.75 13.48 -19.15
N HIS A 233 17.45 12.22 -19.47
CA HIS A 233 18.32 11.06 -19.17
C HIS A 233 19.72 11.12 -19.83
N SER A 234 19.88 11.88 -20.92
CA SER A 234 21.18 12.05 -21.56
C SER A 234 22.03 13.13 -20.89
N ALA A 235 21.44 14.12 -20.21
CA ALA A 235 22.20 15.25 -19.65
C ALA A 235 23.21 14.79 -18.58
N MET A 236 22.76 14.00 -17.60
CA MET A 236 23.61 13.48 -16.53
C MET A 236 24.71 12.55 -17.07
N PHE A 237 24.37 11.63 -17.97
CA PHE A 237 25.34 10.73 -18.60
C PHE A 237 26.38 11.51 -19.42
N ASN A 238 25.94 12.52 -20.16
CA ASN A 238 26.81 13.35 -20.97
C ASN A 238 27.75 14.20 -20.10
N GLN A 239 27.27 14.72 -18.96
CA GLN A 239 28.11 15.43 -18.00
C GLN A 239 29.17 14.50 -17.39
N VAL A 240 28.78 13.28 -16.97
CA VAL A 240 29.72 12.23 -16.54
C VAL A 240 30.77 11.94 -17.61
N LEU A 241 30.37 11.84 -18.88
CA LEU A 241 31.30 11.61 -19.99
C LEU A 241 32.32 12.75 -20.14
N ILE A 242 31.89 14.01 -19.99
CA ILE A 242 32.78 15.19 -20.04
C ILE A 242 33.81 15.13 -18.91
N LEU A 243 33.40 14.80 -17.68
CA LEU A 243 34.27 14.66 -16.51
C LEU A 243 35.28 13.50 -16.65
N ILE A 244 34.87 12.39 -17.28
CA ILE A 244 35.82 11.31 -17.60
C ILE A 244 36.83 11.78 -18.64
N CYS A 245 36.40 12.54 -19.65
CA CYS A 245 37.27 13.09 -20.67
C CYS A 245 38.27 14.12 -20.13
N THR A 246 37.90 14.97 -19.16
CA THR A 246 38.84 15.91 -18.51
C THR A 246 39.94 15.16 -17.77
N LEU A 247 39.59 14.13 -17.00
CA LEU A 247 40.54 13.29 -16.28
C LEU A 247 41.52 12.60 -17.25
N LEU A 248 41.01 12.00 -18.33
CA LEU A 248 41.85 11.35 -19.35
C LEU A 248 42.76 12.35 -20.07
N CYS A 249 42.28 13.56 -20.39
CA CYS A 249 43.09 14.60 -21.02
C CYS A 249 44.23 15.09 -20.09
N LEU A 250 43.95 15.25 -18.80
CA LEU A 250 44.94 15.67 -17.80
C LEU A 250 46.05 14.61 -17.66
N VAL A 251 45.68 13.33 -17.52
CA VAL A 251 46.64 12.21 -17.48
C VAL A 251 47.45 12.10 -18.77
N PHE A 252 46.78 12.22 -19.93
CA PHE A 252 47.45 12.12 -21.22
C PHE A 252 48.46 13.25 -21.44
N THR A 253 48.10 14.50 -21.12
CA THR A 253 49.01 15.65 -21.24
C THR A 253 50.18 15.57 -20.26
N GLY A 254 49.94 15.12 -19.02
CA GLY A 254 50.99 14.86 -18.05
C GLY A 254 51.99 13.81 -18.54
N ALA A 255 51.48 12.65 -18.99
CA ALA A 255 52.32 11.55 -19.46
C ALA A 255 53.15 11.97 -20.69
N CYS A 256 52.51 12.60 -21.68
CA CYS A 256 53.19 13.06 -22.89
C CYS A 256 54.23 14.15 -22.60
N GLY A 257 53.93 15.09 -21.69
CA GLY A 257 54.84 16.17 -21.31
C GLY A 257 56.09 15.65 -20.58
N ILE A 258 55.90 14.75 -19.61
CA ILE A 258 57.01 14.17 -18.85
C ILE A 258 57.84 13.24 -19.73
N GLN A 259 57.19 12.39 -20.52
CA GLN A 259 57.88 11.54 -21.51
C GLN A 259 58.76 12.37 -22.43
N HIS A 260 58.28 13.54 -22.88
CA HIS A 260 59.01 14.37 -23.81
C HIS A 260 60.21 15.07 -23.15
N LEU A 261 60.04 15.64 -21.95
CA LEU A 261 61.13 16.33 -21.26
C LEU A 261 62.20 15.36 -20.77
N GLU A 262 61.83 14.18 -20.29
CA GLU A 262 62.78 13.17 -19.78
C GLU A 262 63.65 12.51 -20.86
N ARG A 263 63.37 12.75 -22.15
CA ARG A 263 64.27 12.35 -23.26
C ARG A 263 65.68 12.92 -23.14
N ALA A 264 65.85 14.09 -22.51
CA ALA A 264 67.15 14.73 -22.34
C ALA A 264 67.96 14.18 -21.13
N GLY A 265 67.36 13.30 -20.33
CA GLY A 265 67.94 12.74 -19.11
C GLY A 265 67.82 11.22 -19.14
N LYS A 266 66.79 10.67 -18.50
CA LYS A 266 66.52 9.22 -18.50
C LYS A 266 65.41 8.92 -19.49
N ASN A 267 65.72 8.21 -20.58
CA ASN A 267 64.74 7.83 -21.62
C ASN A 267 63.58 6.98 -21.06
N LEU A 268 62.53 7.63 -20.56
CA LEU A 268 61.32 6.98 -20.07
C LEU A 268 60.42 6.56 -21.24
N THR A 269 59.92 5.32 -21.17
CA THR A 269 58.87 4.85 -22.07
C THR A 269 57.56 5.58 -21.78
N LEU A 270 56.67 5.65 -22.78
CA LEU A 270 55.34 6.25 -22.60
C LEU A 270 54.56 5.58 -21.46
N PHE A 271 54.69 4.25 -21.31
CA PHE A 271 54.05 3.52 -20.24
C PHE A 271 54.59 3.91 -18.86
N ASN A 272 55.91 4.03 -18.70
CA ASN A 272 56.53 4.45 -17.44
C ASN A 272 56.13 5.88 -17.07
N SER A 273 55.99 6.78 -18.06
CA SER A 273 55.52 8.15 -17.82
C SER A 273 54.04 8.20 -17.41
N LEU A 274 53.19 7.33 -17.98
CA LEU A 274 51.78 7.22 -17.60
C LEU A 274 51.64 6.66 -16.18
N TYR A 275 52.41 5.62 -15.85
CA TYR A 275 52.52 5.09 -14.49
C TYR A 275 52.96 6.17 -13.50
N PHE A 276 54.02 6.92 -13.82
CA PHE A 276 54.49 8.03 -13.00
C PHE A 276 53.41 9.09 -12.77
N CYS A 277 52.69 9.52 -13.82
CA CYS A 277 51.62 10.50 -13.69
C CYS A 277 50.49 10.01 -12.78
N ILE A 278 50.05 8.76 -12.97
CA ILE A 278 48.96 8.19 -12.15
C ILE A 278 49.39 8.11 -10.69
N VAL A 279 50.60 7.61 -10.38
CA VAL A 279 51.15 7.50 -9.02
C VAL A 279 51.33 8.87 -8.35
N THR A 280 51.73 9.88 -9.13
CA THR A 280 51.92 11.25 -8.64
C THR A 280 50.58 11.93 -8.38
N PHE A 281 49.61 11.80 -9.28
CA PHE A 281 48.27 12.37 -9.11
C PHE A 281 47.46 11.71 -8.00
N SER A 282 47.67 10.41 -7.78
CA SER A 282 47.10 9.70 -6.63
C SER A 282 47.80 10.04 -5.32
N THR A 283 48.81 10.92 -5.32
CA THR A 283 49.60 11.32 -4.16
C THR A 283 50.32 10.16 -3.45
N VAL A 284 50.52 9.03 -4.13
CA VAL A 284 51.16 7.84 -3.55
C VAL A 284 52.68 8.02 -3.50
N GLY A 285 53.28 8.44 -4.61
CA GLY A 285 54.69 8.83 -4.67
C GLY A 285 55.69 7.73 -4.30
N TYR A 286 55.66 6.57 -4.99
CA TYR A 286 56.59 5.46 -4.72
C TYR A 286 58.08 5.82 -4.85
N GLY A 287 58.43 6.78 -5.71
CA GLY A 287 59.80 7.23 -5.92
C GLY A 287 60.66 6.28 -6.78
N ASP A 288 60.05 5.29 -7.42
CA ASP A 288 60.67 4.34 -8.34
C ASP A 288 60.98 4.95 -9.73
N VAL A 289 60.10 5.82 -10.21
CA VAL A 289 60.32 6.69 -11.37
C VAL A 289 60.31 8.14 -10.86
N THR A 290 61.36 8.91 -11.14
CA THR A 290 61.46 10.32 -10.70
C THR A 290 62.06 11.20 -11.80
N PRO A 291 61.64 12.48 -11.90
CA PRO A 291 62.20 13.41 -12.85
C PRO A 291 63.57 13.92 -12.39
N HIS A 292 64.59 13.79 -13.23
CA HIS A 292 65.96 14.19 -12.88
C HIS A 292 66.37 15.54 -13.49
N ILE A 293 65.60 16.08 -14.45
CA ILE A 293 65.97 17.26 -15.23
C ILE A 293 65.23 18.50 -14.71
N TRP A 294 65.86 19.67 -14.77
CA TRP A 294 65.24 20.94 -14.35
C TRP A 294 63.86 21.24 -14.99
N PRO A 295 63.66 21.15 -16.33
CA PRO A 295 62.36 21.43 -16.94
C PRO A 295 61.31 20.36 -16.59
N SER A 296 61.69 19.09 -16.41
CA SER A 296 60.74 18.04 -16.02
C SER A 296 60.32 18.18 -14.55
N GLN A 297 61.23 18.58 -13.66
CA GLN A 297 60.91 18.91 -12.26
C GLN A 297 59.91 20.07 -12.18
N LEU A 298 60.14 21.15 -12.93
CA LEU A 298 59.22 22.29 -12.98
C LEU A 298 57.84 21.87 -13.52
N LEU A 299 57.81 21.08 -14.59
CA LEU A 299 56.58 20.55 -15.16
C LEU A 299 55.81 19.70 -14.14
N VAL A 300 56.50 18.84 -13.37
CA VAL A 300 55.88 18.01 -12.33
C VAL A 300 55.29 18.86 -11.20
N VAL A 301 55.97 19.92 -10.74
CA VAL A 301 55.41 20.84 -9.74
C VAL A 301 54.12 21.48 -10.25
N ILE A 302 54.12 21.99 -11.48
CA ILE A 302 52.92 22.58 -12.11
C ILE A 302 51.80 21.55 -12.22
N LEU A 303 52.11 20.33 -12.67
CA LEU A 303 51.13 19.24 -12.81
C LEU A 303 50.55 18.81 -11.48
N ILE A 304 51.35 18.76 -10.40
CA ILE A 304 50.85 18.49 -9.04
C ILE A 304 49.88 19.59 -8.61
N CYS A 305 50.22 20.87 -8.77
CA CYS A 305 49.33 21.98 -8.43
C CYS A 305 48.01 21.91 -9.20
N VAL A 306 48.06 21.66 -10.51
CA VAL A 306 46.85 21.52 -11.34
C VAL A 306 46.04 20.29 -10.94
N ALA A 307 46.69 19.15 -10.72
CA ALA A 307 46.03 17.90 -10.35
C ALA A 307 45.35 17.98 -8.97
N LEU A 308 46.00 18.57 -7.97
CA LEU A 308 45.45 18.73 -6.61
C LEU A 308 44.22 19.64 -6.56
N VAL A 309 44.09 20.60 -7.49
CA VAL A 309 42.90 21.45 -7.58
C VAL A 309 41.81 20.79 -8.42
N VAL A 310 42.16 20.26 -9.59
CA VAL A 310 41.19 19.78 -10.57
C VAL A 310 40.64 18.40 -10.18
N LEU A 311 41.49 17.43 -9.81
CA LEU A 311 41.04 16.05 -9.62
C LEU A 311 40.02 15.90 -8.48
N PRO A 312 40.19 16.50 -7.28
CA PRO A 312 39.20 16.36 -6.22
C PRO A 312 37.82 16.89 -6.62
N LEU A 313 37.77 18.07 -7.25
CA LEU A 313 36.52 18.66 -7.73
C LEU A 313 35.84 17.78 -8.78
N GLN A 314 36.61 17.24 -9.72
CA GLN A 314 36.07 16.36 -10.77
C GLN A 314 35.56 15.04 -10.20
N PHE A 315 36.23 14.45 -9.20
CA PHE A 315 35.77 13.22 -8.56
C PHE A 315 34.52 13.44 -7.70
N GLU A 316 34.44 14.54 -6.95
CA GLU A 316 33.26 14.89 -6.17
C GLU A 316 32.04 15.12 -7.06
N GLU A 317 32.20 15.89 -8.14
CA GLU A 317 31.13 16.14 -9.11
C GLU A 317 30.72 14.83 -9.81
N LEU A 318 31.68 14.00 -10.21
CA LEU A 318 31.41 12.68 -10.82
C LEU A 318 30.64 11.77 -9.86
N ALA A 319 31.07 11.71 -8.59
CA ALA A 319 30.44 10.90 -7.55
C ALA A 319 29.02 11.40 -7.26
N TYR A 320 28.83 12.72 -7.18
CA TYR A 320 27.53 13.34 -6.98
C TYR A 320 26.56 12.99 -8.12
N LEU A 321 26.94 13.22 -9.38
CA LEU A 321 26.10 12.94 -10.54
C LEU A 321 25.79 11.43 -10.69
N TRP A 322 26.76 10.57 -10.38
CA TRP A 322 26.57 9.13 -10.41
C TRP A 322 25.62 8.66 -9.29
N MET A 323 25.74 9.21 -8.09
CA MET A 323 24.87 8.91 -6.96
C MET A 323 23.46 9.43 -7.19
N GLU A 324 23.30 10.65 -7.71
CA GLU A 324 22.00 11.24 -8.06
C GLU A 324 21.29 10.41 -9.13
N ARG A 325 22.03 9.87 -10.11
CA ARG A 325 21.49 8.92 -11.08
C ARG A 325 21.01 7.62 -10.45
N GLN A 326 21.70 7.11 -9.43
CA GLN A 326 21.24 5.92 -8.71
C GLN A 326 19.98 6.21 -7.88
N LYS A 327 19.90 7.39 -7.25
CA LYS A 327 18.74 7.80 -6.45
C LYS A 327 17.49 8.05 -7.29
N SER A 328 17.64 8.71 -8.43
CA SER A 328 16.54 9.07 -9.34
C SER A 328 15.91 7.88 -10.08
N GLY A 329 16.48 6.68 -9.93
CA GLY A 329 16.05 5.48 -10.62
C GLY A 329 16.40 5.53 -12.11
N GLY A 330 16.62 4.37 -12.70
CA GLY A 330 16.95 4.24 -14.12
C GLY A 330 15.75 4.52 -15.04
N ASN A 331 15.74 3.85 -16.18
CA ASN A 331 14.55 3.76 -17.05
C ASN A 331 14.14 2.30 -17.13
N TYR A 332 12.84 2.04 -17.17
CA TYR A 332 12.36 0.72 -17.54
C TYR A 332 12.61 0.51 -19.03
N SER A 333 13.43 -0.49 -19.35
CA SER A 333 13.94 -0.67 -20.71
C SER A 333 12.83 -1.14 -21.65
N ARG A 334 12.81 -0.63 -22.88
CA ARG A 334 11.82 -1.02 -23.90
C ARG A 334 11.86 -2.51 -24.23
N HIS A 335 13.05 -3.10 -24.26
CA HIS A 335 13.17 -4.53 -24.53
C HIS A 335 12.45 -5.35 -23.45
N ARG A 336 12.66 -4.99 -22.18
CA ARG A 336 12.00 -5.63 -21.05
C ARG A 336 10.48 -5.45 -21.08
N ALA A 337 9.99 -4.24 -21.33
CA ALA A 337 8.56 -3.96 -21.39
C ALA A 337 7.81 -4.74 -22.48
N GLN A 338 8.50 -5.14 -23.55
CA GLN A 338 7.89 -5.92 -24.63
C GLN A 338 7.94 -7.43 -24.38
N THR A 339 8.87 -7.92 -23.57
CA THR A 339 9.04 -9.35 -23.29
C THR A 339 8.39 -9.78 -21.99
N GLU A 340 8.40 -8.90 -20.99
CA GLU A 340 7.94 -9.15 -19.64
C GLU A 340 6.76 -8.24 -19.32
N LYS A 341 5.82 -8.76 -18.53
CA LYS A 341 4.64 -8.00 -18.11
C LYS A 341 5.00 -7.14 -16.91
N HIS A 342 4.55 -5.89 -16.91
CA HIS A 342 4.72 -4.99 -15.77
C HIS A 342 3.44 -4.25 -15.41
N ALA A 343 3.32 -3.96 -14.11
CA ALA A 343 2.33 -3.07 -13.55
C ALA A 343 3.03 -1.85 -12.96
N VAL A 344 2.38 -0.69 -13.04
CA VAL A 344 2.95 0.57 -12.54
C VAL A 344 2.17 1.06 -11.32
N LEU A 345 2.90 1.38 -10.26
CA LEU A 345 2.38 1.92 -9.00
C LEU A 345 2.74 3.40 -8.87
N CYS A 346 1.73 4.27 -8.98
CA CYS A 346 1.85 5.72 -8.84
C CYS A 346 1.41 6.16 -7.44
N VAL A 347 2.33 6.77 -6.69
CA VAL A 347 2.07 7.20 -5.30
C VAL A 347 2.74 8.54 -5.01
N SER A 348 2.19 9.33 -4.07
CA SER A 348 2.77 10.63 -3.65
C SER A 348 4.02 10.46 -2.79
N SER A 349 3.94 9.60 -1.79
CA SER A 349 5.02 9.25 -0.86
C SER A 349 4.83 7.80 -0.44
N LEU A 350 5.91 7.04 -0.42
CA LEU A 350 5.86 5.59 -0.24
C LEU A 350 6.33 5.22 1.17
N LYS A 351 5.38 4.75 2.01
CA LYS A 351 5.65 4.17 3.32
C LYS A 351 5.94 2.66 3.21
N ILE A 352 6.64 2.11 4.21
CA ILE A 352 6.93 0.67 4.29
C ILE A 352 5.66 -0.16 4.32
N ASP A 353 4.72 0.20 5.19
CA ASP A 353 3.50 -0.59 5.42
C ASP A 353 2.70 -0.72 4.12
N LEU A 354 2.47 0.40 3.42
CA LEU A 354 1.79 0.42 2.13
C LEU A 354 2.48 -0.45 1.08
N LEU A 355 3.81 -0.36 0.97
CA LEU A 355 4.57 -1.14 -0.02
C LEU A 355 4.56 -2.63 0.31
N MET A 356 4.75 -2.99 1.59
CA MET A 356 4.77 -4.37 2.03
C MET A 356 3.41 -5.03 1.82
N ASP A 357 2.33 -4.36 2.21
CA ASP A 357 0.97 -4.84 2.01
C ASP A 357 0.66 -5.02 0.52
N PHE A 358 1.07 -4.06 -0.33
CA PHE A 358 0.95 -4.18 -1.78
C PHE A 358 1.75 -5.36 -2.36
N LEU A 359 3.04 -5.47 -2.05
CA LEU A 359 3.90 -6.50 -2.62
C LEU A 359 3.49 -7.90 -2.16
N ASN A 360 3.16 -8.05 -0.89
CA ASN A 360 2.74 -9.33 -0.32
C ASN A 360 1.43 -9.81 -0.95
N GLU A 361 0.43 -8.92 -1.09
CA GLU A 361 -0.85 -9.24 -1.73
C GLU A 361 -0.66 -9.51 -3.24
N PHE A 362 0.08 -8.65 -3.95
CA PHE A 362 0.29 -8.79 -5.39
C PHE A 362 1.03 -10.09 -5.76
N TYR A 363 2.10 -10.44 -5.03
CA TYR A 363 2.87 -11.66 -5.30
C TYR A 363 2.34 -12.93 -4.61
N ALA A 364 1.28 -12.84 -3.80
CA ALA A 364 0.64 -14.02 -3.22
C ALA A 364 0.05 -14.93 -4.30
N HIS A 365 -0.44 -14.34 -5.39
CA HIS A 365 -1.08 -15.08 -6.48
C HIS A 365 -0.03 -15.75 -7.39
N PRO A 366 -0.15 -17.06 -7.71
CA PRO A 366 0.86 -17.77 -8.48
C PRO A 366 1.04 -17.24 -9.91
N ARG A 367 -0.02 -16.70 -10.52
CA ARG A 367 0.03 -16.11 -11.87
C ARG A 367 0.80 -14.79 -11.93
N LEU A 368 1.00 -14.12 -10.79
CA LEU A 368 1.62 -12.80 -10.69
C LEU A 368 3.11 -12.85 -10.35
N GLN A 369 3.68 -14.05 -10.14
CA GLN A 369 5.07 -14.20 -9.70
C GLN A 369 6.11 -13.74 -10.74
N ASP A 370 5.71 -13.72 -12.03
CA ASP A 370 6.56 -13.32 -13.16
C ASP A 370 6.38 -11.83 -13.55
N TYR A 371 5.51 -11.09 -12.85
CA TYR A 371 5.27 -9.68 -13.14
C TYR A 371 6.34 -8.80 -12.51
N TYR A 372 6.61 -7.67 -13.18
CA TYR A 372 7.42 -6.59 -12.64
C TYR A 372 6.54 -5.49 -12.08
N VAL A 373 6.92 -4.96 -10.91
CA VAL A 373 6.27 -3.80 -10.31
C VAL A 373 7.19 -2.59 -10.48
N VAL A 374 6.75 -1.61 -11.26
CA VAL A 374 7.45 -0.35 -11.46
C VAL A 374 6.82 0.72 -10.57
N ILE A 375 7.57 1.33 -9.67
CA ILE A 375 7.06 2.37 -8.77
C ILE A 375 7.41 3.74 -9.37
N LEU A 376 6.42 4.61 -9.52
CA LEU A 376 6.58 6.03 -9.85
C LEU A 376 6.22 6.88 -8.64
N CYS A 377 7.22 7.52 -8.06
CA CYS A 377 7.05 8.37 -6.88
C CYS A 377 7.88 9.66 -7.01
N PRO A 378 7.31 10.85 -6.72
CA PRO A 378 8.05 12.11 -6.86
C PRO A 378 9.09 12.31 -5.75
N THR A 379 8.86 11.76 -4.56
CA THR A 379 9.81 11.83 -3.43
C THR A 379 11.01 10.93 -3.68
N GLU A 380 12.12 11.14 -2.97
CA GLU A 380 13.25 10.20 -3.00
C GLU A 380 12.90 8.90 -2.26
N MET A 381 13.72 7.86 -2.48
CA MET A 381 13.57 6.58 -1.80
C MET A 381 14.04 6.67 -0.34
N ASP A 382 13.12 6.42 0.59
CA ASP A 382 13.43 6.31 2.01
C ASP A 382 14.43 5.20 2.31
N ILE A 383 15.26 5.42 3.34
CA ILE A 383 16.30 4.46 3.78
C ILE A 383 15.70 3.10 4.10
N GLN A 384 14.50 3.09 4.68
CA GLN A 384 13.79 1.87 5.04
C GLN A 384 13.31 1.09 3.82
N VAL A 385 12.67 1.78 2.87
CA VAL A 385 12.22 1.22 1.59
C VAL A 385 13.41 0.68 0.80
N ARG A 386 14.55 1.38 0.83
CA ARG A 386 15.78 0.91 0.19
C ARG A 386 16.26 -0.44 0.72
N ARG A 387 16.18 -0.68 2.04
CA ARG A 387 16.55 -1.97 2.64
C ARG A 387 15.62 -3.09 2.17
N ILE A 388 14.32 -2.79 2.05
CA ILE A 388 13.32 -3.71 1.54
C ILE A 388 13.65 -4.06 0.09
N LEU A 389 13.78 -3.07 -0.78
CA LEU A 389 14.07 -3.30 -2.21
C LEU A 389 15.42 -4.00 -2.49
N GLN A 390 16.33 -4.05 -1.51
CA GLN A 390 17.58 -4.82 -1.61
C GLN A 390 17.41 -6.32 -1.34
N ILE A 391 16.30 -6.75 -0.75
CA ILE A 391 16.04 -8.17 -0.50
C ILE A 391 15.99 -8.93 -1.84
N PRO A 392 16.65 -10.09 -1.96
CA PRO A 392 16.76 -10.83 -3.23
C PRO A 392 15.43 -11.12 -3.95
N LEU A 393 14.35 -11.32 -3.17
CA LEU A 393 13.00 -11.55 -3.69
C LEU A 393 12.46 -10.33 -4.45
N TRP A 394 12.65 -9.13 -3.91
CA TRP A 394 12.08 -7.90 -4.46
C TRP A 394 13.05 -7.16 -5.37
N SER A 395 14.36 -7.29 -5.18
CA SER A 395 15.37 -6.60 -6.01
C SER A 395 15.31 -6.98 -7.49
N GLN A 396 14.86 -8.20 -7.79
CA GLN A 396 14.66 -8.67 -9.16
C GLN A 396 13.32 -8.22 -9.75
N ARG A 397 12.30 -7.99 -8.92
CA ARG A 397 10.90 -7.82 -9.35
C ARG A 397 10.39 -6.39 -9.27
N VAL A 398 10.94 -5.59 -8.36
CA VAL A 398 10.47 -4.24 -8.05
C VAL A 398 11.51 -3.22 -8.50
N ILE A 399 11.07 -2.26 -9.30
CA ILE A 399 11.93 -1.20 -9.84
C ILE A 399 11.36 0.14 -9.42
N TYR A 400 12.13 0.87 -8.60
CA TYR A 400 11.75 2.21 -8.17
C TYR A 400 12.28 3.27 -9.13
N LEU A 401 11.38 4.11 -9.64
CA LEU A 401 11.67 5.24 -10.50
C LEU A 401 11.20 6.53 -9.82
N GLN A 402 12.14 7.46 -9.61
CA GLN A 402 11.77 8.78 -9.10
C GLN A 402 11.15 9.60 -10.24
N GLY A 403 9.91 10.04 -10.07
CA GLY A 403 9.16 10.76 -11.09
C GLY A 403 7.69 10.94 -10.71
N SER A 404 7.02 11.91 -11.35
CA SER A 404 5.59 12.16 -11.13
C SER A 404 4.77 11.62 -12.30
N ALA A 405 3.63 11.00 -12.01
CA ALA A 405 2.71 10.54 -13.04
C ALA A 405 2.06 11.68 -13.86
N LEU A 406 2.21 12.93 -13.42
CA LEU A 406 1.73 14.11 -14.15
C LEU A 406 2.66 14.51 -15.32
N LYS A 407 3.88 13.96 -15.38
CA LYS A 407 4.86 14.29 -16.41
C LYS A 407 4.98 13.14 -17.40
N ASP A 408 4.66 13.41 -18.67
CA ASP A 408 4.77 12.44 -19.77
C ASP A 408 6.17 11.82 -19.89
N THR A 409 7.21 12.58 -19.55
CA THR A 409 8.59 12.08 -19.56
C THR A 409 8.80 10.93 -18.58
N ASP A 410 8.15 10.98 -17.41
CA ASP A 410 8.26 9.95 -16.38
C ASP A 410 7.37 8.74 -16.73
N LEU A 411 6.19 8.97 -17.32
CA LEU A 411 5.37 7.89 -17.88
C LEU A 411 6.10 7.13 -19.00
N MET A 412 6.83 7.84 -19.87
CA MET A 412 7.71 7.25 -20.89
C MET A 412 8.89 6.47 -20.30
N ARG A 413 9.36 6.81 -19.09
CA ARG A 413 10.41 6.08 -18.36
C ARG A 413 9.88 4.80 -17.73
N ALA A 414 8.63 4.80 -17.27
CA ALA A 414 7.94 3.62 -16.75
C ALA A 414 7.34 2.71 -17.84
N LYS A 415 7.21 3.20 -19.08
CA LYS A 415 6.56 2.48 -20.19
C LYS A 415 5.11 2.16 -19.89
N MET A 416 4.35 3.19 -19.53
CA MET A 416 2.90 3.06 -19.26
C MET A 416 2.10 2.57 -20.46
N ASP A 417 2.58 2.84 -21.67
CA ASP A 417 1.97 2.41 -22.93
C ASP A 417 1.94 0.89 -23.09
N ASP A 418 2.99 0.20 -22.62
CA ASP A 418 3.11 -1.25 -22.64
C ASP A 418 2.64 -1.91 -21.30
N ALA A 419 2.23 -1.11 -20.30
CA ALA A 419 1.88 -1.62 -18.96
C ALA A 419 0.50 -2.30 -18.94
N GLU A 420 0.40 -3.43 -18.22
CA GLU A 420 -0.88 -4.15 -18.09
C GLU A 420 -1.84 -3.53 -17.09
N ALA A 421 -1.33 -2.74 -16.13
CA ALA A 421 -2.15 -2.02 -15.15
C ALA A 421 -1.43 -0.81 -14.57
N CYS A 422 -2.21 0.20 -14.19
CA CYS A 422 -1.75 1.35 -13.44
C CYS A 422 -2.54 1.49 -12.13
N PHE A 423 -1.84 1.41 -11.00
CA PHE A 423 -2.36 1.67 -9.67
C PHE A 423 -2.07 3.12 -9.27
N ILE A 424 -3.10 3.86 -8.86
CA ILE A 424 -2.97 5.21 -8.32
C ILE A 424 -3.47 5.19 -6.87
N LEU A 425 -2.55 5.41 -5.93
CA LEU A 425 -2.87 5.44 -4.50
C LEU A 425 -2.87 6.89 -3.98
N SER A 426 -3.87 7.21 -3.16
CA SER A 426 -4.01 8.52 -2.51
C SER A 426 -3.18 8.60 -1.23
N SER A 427 -2.62 9.78 -0.93
CA SER A 427 -1.88 10.04 0.30
C SER A 427 -2.83 10.28 1.48
N ARG A 428 -2.86 9.34 2.44
CA ARG A 428 -3.73 9.43 3.63
C ARG A 428 -3.33 10.50 4.64
N ASN A 429 -2.03 10.68 4.83
CA ASN A 429 -1.46 11.48 5.93
C ASN A 429 -1.20 12.93 5.50
N GLU A 430 -1.81 13.36 4.40
CA GLU A 430 -1.69 14.72 3.91
C GLU A 430 -2.64 15.63 4.72
N VAL A 431 -2.19 16.86 5.01
CA VAL A 431 -2.94 17.79 5.87
C VAL A 431 -4.30 18.13 5.29
N ASP A 432 -4.41 18.19 3.95
CA ASP A 432 -5.68 18.36 3.25
C ASP A 432 -6.00 17.13 2.39
N ARG A 433 -7.01 16.38 2.84
CA ARG A 433 -7.53 15.20 2.13
C ARG A 433 -8.12 15.55 0.76
N THR A 434 -8.65 16.76 0.62
CA THR A 434 -9.28 17.20 -0.64
C THR A 434 -8.22 17.50 -1.69
N ALA A 435 -7.12 18.16 -1.31
CA ALA A 435 -5.97 18.36 -2.19
C ALA A 435 -5.34 17.03 -2.62
N ALA A 436 -5.22 16.05 -1.71
CA ALA A 436 -4.73 14.71 -2.03
C ALA A 436 -5.58 14.04 -3.11
N ASP A 437 -6.91 14.04 -2.95
CA ASP A 437 -7.84 13.50 -3.94
C ASP A 437 -7.75 14.24 -5.29
N HIS A 438 -7.71 15.57 -5.29
CA HIS A 438 -7.52 16.35 -6.52
C HIS A 438 -6.22 15.95 -7.25
N GLN A 439 -5.14 15.67 -6.52
CA GLN A 439 -3.91 15.19 -7.11
C GLN A 439 -4.09 13.80 -7.76
N THR A 440 -4.83 12.89 -7.13
CA THR A 440 -5.13 11.57 -7.72
C THR A 440 -5.99 11.68 -8.99
N ILE A 441 -6.98 12.57 -9.01
CA ILE A 441 -7.81 12.85 -10.19
C ILE A 441 -6.94 13.33 -11.36
N LEU A 442 -6.04 14.28 -11.12
CA LEU A 442 -5.13 14.79 -12.14
C LEU A 442 -4.16 13.71 -12.64
N ARG A 443 -3.68 12.82 -11.77
CA ARG A 443 -2.86 11.66 -12.18
C ARG A 443 -3.66 10.69 -13.05
N ALA A 444 -4.91 10.44 -12.70
CA ALA A 444 -5.80 9.57 -13.47
C ALA A 444 -6.03 10.12 -14.89
N TRP A 445 -6.28 11.42 -15.02
CA TRP A 445 -6.37 12.08 -16.33
C TRP A 445 -5.07 12.01 -17.11
N ALA A 446 -3.93 12.35 -16.49
CA ALA A 446 -2.63 12.31 -17.16
C ALA A 446 -2.29 10.90 -17.69
N VAL A 447 -2.56 9.86 -16.91
CA VAL A 447 -2.36 8.47 -17.36
C VAL A 447 -3.34 8.10 -18.46
N LYS A 448 -4.63 8.46 -18.35
CA LYS A 448 -5.63 8.12 -19.37
C LYS A 448 -5.37 8.83 -20.70
N ASP A 449 -4.93 10.08 -20.65
CA ASP A 449 -4.55 10.88 -21.82
C ASP A 449 -3.31 10.30 -22.51
N PHE A 450 -2.34 9.80 -21.73
CA PHE A 450 -1.11 9.22 -22.25
C PHE A 450 -1.27 7.77 -22.75
N ALA A 451 -1.94 6.92 -21.98
CA ALA A 451 -2.13 5.49 -22.23
C ALA A 451 -3.61 5.08 -22.03
N PRO A 452 -4.50 5.34 -23.01
CA PRO A 452 -5.94 5.13 -22.86
C PRO A 452 -6.35 3.65 -22.70
N ASN A 453 -5.52 2.73 -23.22
CA ASN A 453 -5.79 1.29 -23.18
C ASN A 453 -5.38 0.63 -21.84
N CYS A 454 -4.60 1.31 -21.00
CA CYS A 454 -4.16 0.76 -19.73
C CYS A 454 -5.33 0.81 -18.73
N PRO A 455 -5.70 -0.31 -18.08
CA PRO A 455 -6.74 -0.32 -17.06
C PRO A 455 -6.26 0.42 -15.82
N LEU A 456 -7.14 1.26 -15.29
CA LEU A 456 -6.81 2.19 -14.21
C LEU A 456 -7.47 1.76 -12.89
N TYR A 457 -6.62 1.56 -11.88
CA TYR A 457 -7.01 1.18 -10.52
C TYR A 457 -6.77 2.37 -9.59
N VAL A 458 -7.84 3.03 -9.16
CA VAL A 458 -7.73 4.29 -8.41
C VAL A 458 -8.32 4.18 -7.01
N GLN A 459 -7.57 4.68 -6.05
CA GLN A 459 -8.01 4.90 -4.69
C GLN A 459 -8.32 6.38 -4.45
N ILE A 460 -9.47 6.66 -3.84
CA ILE A 460 -9.92 8.01 -3.51
C ILE A 460 -10.40 8.03 -2.05
N LEU A 461 -10.16 9.13 -1.34
CA LEU A 461 -10.52 9.28 0.06
C LEU A 461 -12.01 9.62 0.20
N LYS A 462 -12.45 10.75 -0.38
CA LYS A 462 -13.82 11.28 -0.23
C LYS A 462 -14.78 10.79 -1.32
N PRO A 463 -16.08 10.60 -1.02
CA PRO A 463 -17.06 10.11 -1.98
C PRO A 463 -17.42 11.14 -3.07
N GLU A 464 -17.35 12.44 -2.78
CA GLU A 464 -17.61 13.51 -3.77
C GLU A 464 -16.70 13.42 -4.99
N ASN A 465 -15.42 13.10 -4.73
CA ASN A 465 -14.38 13.05 -5.75
C ASN A 465 -14.47 11.81 -6.64
N LYS A 466 -15.23 10.79 -6.23
CA LYS A 466 -15.43 9.54 -6.97
C LYS A 466 -16.03 9.79 -8.36
N PHE A 467 -16.91 10.77 -8.50
CA PHE A 467 -17.55 11.09 -9.78
C PHE A 467 -16.53 11.48 -10.86
N HIS A 468 -15.50 12.24 -10.50
CA HIS A 468 -14.48 12.72 -11.43
C HIS A 468 -13.63 11.59 -12.03
N VAL A 469 -13.52 10.46 -11.34
CA VAL A 469 -12.72 9.29 -11.77
C VAL A 469 -13.60 8.10 -12.13
N LYS A 470 -14.91 8.30 -12.34
CA LYS A 470 -15.85 7.23 -12.71
C LYS A 470 -15.52 6.58 -14.07
N PHE A 471 -14.71 7.25 -14.90
CA PHE A 471 -14.21 6.70 -16.16
C PHE A 471 -13.12 5.64 -15.99
N ALA A 472 -12.51 5.53 -14.79
CA ALA A 472 -11.57 4.48 -14.46
C ALA A 472 -12.29 3.14 -14.29
N ASP A 473 -11.60 2.05 -14.62
CA ASP A 473 -12.16 0.70 -14.60
C ASP A 473 -12.54 0.26 -13.18
N HIS A 474 -11.67 0.54 -12.21
CA HIS A 474 -11.84 0.15 -10.81
C HIS A 474 -11.56 1.31 -9.86
N VAL A 475 -12.58 1.69 -9.09
CA VAL A 475 -12.50 2.79 -8.11
C VAL A 475 -12.93 2.32 -6.72
N VAL A 476 -12.00 2.47 -5.77
CA VAL A 476 -12.24 2.22 -4.34
C VAL A 476 -12.26 3.56 -3.61
N CYS A 477 -13.42 3.90 -3.05
CA CYS A 477 -13.58 5.09 -2.20
C CYS A 477 -13.50 4.67 -0.74
N GLU A 478 -12.47 5.13 -0.03
CA GLU A 478 -12.20 4.70 1.34
C GLU A 478 -13.36 5.00 2.29
N GLU A 479 -13.91 6.22 2.25
CA GLU A 479 -15.00 6.63 3.14
C GLU A 479 -16.28 5.83 2.92
N GLU A 480 -16.65 5.49 1.67
CA GLU A 480 -17.82 4.64 1.38
C GLU A 480 -17.71 3.29 2.11
N PHE A 481 -16.60 2.59 1.89
CA PHE A 481 -16.35 1.27 2.48
C PHE A 481 -16.19 1.34 4.00
N LYS A 482 -15.46 2.35 4.50
CA LYS A 482 -15.25 2.58 5.93
C LYS A 482 -16.57 2.72 6.67
N TYR A 483 -17.40 3.68 6.27
CA TYR A 483 -18.65 3.96 6.98
C TYR A 483 -19.66 2.83 6.83
N ALA A 484 -19.69 2.12 5.69
CA ALA A 484 -20.55 0.95 5.52
C ALA A 484 -20.14 -0.21 6.43
N MET A 485 -18.84 -0.45 6.63
CA MET A 485 -18.35 -1.48 7.57
C MET A 485 -18.69 -1.13 9.02
N LEU A 486 -18.49 0.12 9.43
CA LEU A 486 -18.84 0.58 10.77
C LEU A 486 -20.36 0.47 11.01
N ALA A 487 -21.17 0.81 10.01
CA ALA A 487 -22.61 0.70 10.06
C ALA A 487 -23.06 -0.76 10.22
N LEU A 488 -22.54 -1.66 9.40
CA LEU A 488 -22.89 -3.08 9.48
C LEU A 488 -22.40 -3.73 10.77
N ASN A 489 -21.27 -3.30 11.34
CA ASN A 489 -20.82 -3.75 12.66
C ASN A 489 -21.85 -3.49 13.78
N CYS A 490 -22.69 -2.46 13.65
CA CYS A 490 -23.77 -2.19 14.61
C CYS A 490 -24.95 -3.17 14.51
N VAL A 491 -25.08 -3.91 13.41
CA VAL A 491 -26.15 -4.89 13.17
C VAL A 491 -25.60 -6.30 13.29
N CYS A 492 -24.57 -6.59 12.50
CA CYS A 492 -23.85 -7.85 12.46
C CYS A 492 -22.48 -7.62 13.13
N PRO A 493 -22.19 -8.22 14.30
CA PRO A 493 -20.92 -8.00 14.98
C PRO A 493 -19.76 -8.38 14.06
N ALA A 494 -18.61 -7.72 14.16
CA ALA A 494 -17.37 -8.07 13.45
C ALA A 494 -17.45 -8.28 11.93
N THR A 495 -18.39 -7.62 11.25
CA THR A 495 -18.46 -7.60 9.77
C THR A 495 -17.20 -7.00 9.16
N SER A 496 -16.60 -6.00 9.79
CA SER A 496 -15.31 -5.41 9.39
C SER A 496 -14.20 -6.46 9.32
N THR A 497 -14.14 -7.36 10.29
CA THR A 497 -13.15 -8.45 10.35
C THR A 497 -13.47 -9.49 9.29
N LEU A 498 -14.75 -9.87 9.13
CA LEU A 498 -15.21 -10.79 8.10
C LEU A 498 -14.76 -10.35 6.69
N VAL A 499 -15.03 -9.09 6.32
CA VAL A 499 -14.67 -8.58 4.99
C VAL A 499 -13.15 -8.43 4.86
N THR A 500 -12.46 -7.96 5.90
CA THR A 500 -10.98 -7.83 5.88
C THR A 500 -10.31 -9.17 5.59
N LEU A 501 -10.73 -10.24 6.26
CA LEU A 501 -10.14 -11.57 6.06
C LEU A 501 -10.43 -12.14 4.66
N LEU A 502 -11.57 -11.80 4.05
CA LEU A 502 -11.92 -12.26 2.70
C LEU A 502 -11.14 -11.57 1.58
N VAL A 503 -10.75 -10.30 1.78
CA VAL A 503 -10.01 -9.51 0.78
C VAL A 503 -8.50 -9.74 0.86
N HIS A 504 -7.97 -10.05 2.05
CA HIS A 504 -6.57 -10.39 2.22
C HIS A 504 -6.31 -11.84 1.80
N THR A 505 -5.34 -12.04 0.91
CA THR A 505 -4.98 -13.39 0.49
C THR A 505 -4.14 -14.09 1.55
N SER A 506 -4.56 -15.27 1.98
CA SER A 506 -3.80 -16.08 2.94
C SER A 506 -3.94 -17.57 2.66
N ARG A 507 -2.97 -18.38 3.11
CA ARG A 507 -2.87 -19.81 2.74
C ARG A 507 -3.52 -20.78 3.74
N GLY A 508 -4.14 -20.28 4.80
CA GLY A 508 -4.75 -21.09 5.87
C GLY A 508 -3.75 -21.90 6.71
N GLN A 509 -2.47 -21.54 6.70
CA GLN A 509 -1.40 -22.16 7.50
C GLN A 509 -1.04 -21.34 8.75
N GLU A 510 -1.73 -20.22 8.94
CA GLU A 510 -1.47 -19.26 10.01
C GLU A 510 -1.92 -19.85 11.36
N GLY A 511 -1.14 -19.60 12.42
CA GLY A 511 -1.51 -20.01 13.77
C GLY A 511 -1.51 -21.52 14.04
N GLN A 512 -1.07 -22.37 13.11
CA GLN A 512 -1.07 -23.83 13.31
C GLN A 512 -0.09 -24.30 14.40
N LEU A 513 0.95 -23.52 14.70
CA LEU A 513 1.91 -23.79 15.77
C LEU A 513 1.39 -23.43 17.17
N SER A 514 0.28 -22.71 17.27
CA SER A 514 -0.21 -22.27 18.57
C SER A 514 -0.78 -23.44 19.38
N PRO A 515 -0.76 -23.37 20.72
CA PRO A 515 -1.38 -24.41 21.55
C PRO A 515 -2.91 -24.35 21.54
N GLU A 516 -3.49 -23.18 21.24
CA GLU A 516 -4.92 -22.91 21.41
C GLU A 516 -5.76 -23.35 20.20
N GLN A 517 -6.88 -24.02 20.46
CA GLN A 517 -7.76 -24.57 19.43
C GLN A 517 -8.43 -23.48 18.59
N TRP A 518 -8.89 -22.40 19.20
CA TRP A 518 -9.54 -21.31 18.48
C TRP A 518 -8.57 -20.64 17.51
N GLN A 519 -7.30 -20.42 17.90
CA GLN A 519 -6.28 -19.79 17.05
C GLN A 519 -5.98 -20.63 15.80
N ARG A 520 -5.89 -21.96 15.94
CA ARG A 520 -5.67 -22.87 14.81
C ARG A 520 -6.85 -22.88 13.85
N THR A 521 -8.07 -22.90 14.39
CA THR A 521 -9.30 -22.92 13.58
C THR A 521 -9.49 -21.58 12.88
N TYR A 522 -9.26 -20.48 13.61
CA TYR A 522 -9.32 -19.11 13.10
C TYR A 522 -8.30 -18.86 12.00
N GLY A 523 -7.01 -19.19 12.23
CA GLY A 523 -5.96 -19.04 11.22
C GLY A 523 -6.07 -20.00 10.03
N ARG A 524 -6.88 -21.06 10.14
CA ARG A 524 -7.27 -21.89 8.99
C ARG A 524 -8.42 -21.24 8.21
N CYS A 525 -9.43 -20.72 8.92
CA CYS A 525 -10.60 -20.10 8.32
C CYS A 525 -10.31 -18.70 7.73
N SER A 526 -9.25 -18.03 8.19
CA SER A 526 -8.74 -16.80 7.58
C SER A 526 -8.21 -17.01 6.16
N GLY A 527 -7.82 -18.24 5.83
CA GLY A 527 -7.43 -18.67 4.48
C GLY A 527 -8.55 -18.61 3.45
N ASN A 528 -9.80 -18.41 3.87
CA ASN A 528 -10.92 -18.39 2.95
C ASN A 528 -10.93 -17.13 2.09
N GLU A 529 -10.99 -17.33 0.78
CA GLU A 529 -11.08 -16.27 -0.21
C GLU A 529 -12.30 -16.46 -1.12
N VAL A 530 -12.72 -15.36 -1.75
CA VAL A 530 -13.77 -15.41 -2.79
C VAL A 530 -13.15 -15.75 -4.15
N TYR A 531 -13.71 -16.78 -4.79
CA TYR A 531 -13.36 -17.24 -6.14
C TYR A 531 -14.59 -17.25 -7.05
N HIS A 532 -14.34 -17.34 -8.37
CA HIS A 532 -15.37 -17.51 -9.38
C HIS A 532 -15.00 -18.68 -10.29
N ILE A 533 -16.01 -19.40 -10.76
CA ILE A 533 -15.87 -20.40 -11.82
C ILE A 533 -17.18 -20.55 -12.59
N ARG A 534 -17.11 -20.92 -13.86
CA ARG A 534 -18.30 -21.31 -14.63
C ARG A 534 -18.81 -22.66 -14.17
N LEU A 535 -20.12 -22.81 -14.10
CA LEU A 535 -20.75 -24.03 -13.57
C LEU A 535 -20.36 -25.26 -14.39
N GLY A 536 -20.45 -25.20 -15.72
CA GLY A 536 -20.12 -26.31 -16.60
C GLY A 536 -18.64 -26.74 -16.56
N ASP A 537 -17.73 -25.81 -16.27
CA ASP A 537 -16.29 -26.08 -16.17
C ASP A 537 -15.89 -26.61 -14.78
N SER A 538 -16.77 -26.44 -13.78
CA SER A 538 -16.50 -26.79 -12.39
C SER A 538 -16.72 -28.27 -12.11
N LYS A 539 -15.80 -28.87 -11.36
CA LYS A 539 -15.97 -30.20 -10.79
C LYS A 539 -16.80 -30.17 -9.51
N PHE A 540 -16.82 -29.02 -8.82
CA PHE A 540 -17.67 -28.80 -7.66
C PHE A 540 -19.16 -28.74 -8.02
N PHE A 541 -19.52 -27.99 -9.08
CA PHE A 541 -20.92 -27.66 -9.37
C PHE A 541 -21.48 -28.27 -10.65
N GLY A 542 -20.67 -28.94 -11.47
CA GLY A 542 -21.13 -29.52 -12.75
C GLY A 542 -22.28 -30.53 -12.61
N GLU A 543 -22.40 -31.24 -11.47
CA GLU A 543 -23.52 -32.16 -11.18
C GLU A 543 -24.85 -31.45 -10.88
N TYR A 544 -24.84 -30.12 -10.69
CA TYR A 544 -26.00 -29.33 -10.25
C TYR A 544 -26.62 -28.47 -11.36
N ASP A 545 -26.28 -28.73 -12.62
CA ASP A 545 -26.98 -28.10 -13.76
C ASP A 545 -28.48 -28.44 -13.73
N GLY A 546 -29.33 -27.43 -13.90
CA GLY A 546 -30.79 -27.55 -13.79
C GLY A 546 -31.34 -27.71 -12.37
N LYS A 547 -30.51 -27.57 -11.32
CA LYS A 547 -30.96 -27.50 -9.92
C LYS A 547 -31.06 -26.06 -9.43
N SER A 548 -31.76 -25.84 -8.31
CA SER A 548 -31.82 -24.52 -7.69
C SER A 548 -30.47 -24.13 -7.07
N PHE A 549 -30.20 -22.83 -7.00
CA PHE A 549 -29.00 -22.29 -6.36
C PHE A 549 -28.86 -22.73 -4.89
N THR A 550 -29.96 -22.70 -4.14
CA THR A 550 -30.01 -23.14 -2.74
C THR A 550 -29.62 -24.62 -2.59
N TYR A 551 -30.14 -25.47 -3.49
CA TYR A 551 -29.83 -26.90 -3.49
C TYR A 551 -28.33 -27.15 -3.76
N ALA A 552 -27.78 -26.48 -4.77
CA ALA A 552 -26.35 -26.58 -5.10
C ALA A 552 -25.46 -26.11 -3.93
N SER A 553 -25.84 -25.01 -3.25
CA SER A 553 -25.08 -24.45 -2.14
C SER A 553 -24.97 -25.40 -0.95
N PHE A 554 -26.09 -26.02 -0.53
CA PHE A 554 -26.06 -26.98 0.58
C PHE A 554 -25.24 -28.23 0.25
N HIS A 555 -25.41 -28.80 -0.95
CA HIS A 555 -24.71 -30.01 -1.34
C HIS A 555 -23.20 -29.77 -1.56
N ALA A 556 -22.81 -28.60 -2.08
CA ALA A 556 -21.42 -28.20 -2.19
C ALA A 556 -20.75 -28.05 -0.82
N HIS A 557 -21.43 -27.41 0.15
CA HIS A 557 -20.89 -27.26 1.51
C HIS A 557 -20.77 -28.61 2.21
N LYS A 558 -21.78 -29.47 2.08
CA LYS A 558 -21.78 -30.79 2.71
C LYS A 558 -20.73 -31.76 2.13
N LYS A 559 -20.50 -31.73 0.81
CA LYS A 559 -19.58 -32.65 0.11
C LYS A 559 -18.14 -32.15 0.11
N TYR A 560 -17.94 -30.85 -0.17
CA TYR A 560 -16.62 -30.25 -0.39
C TYR A 560 -16.21 -29.22 0.67
N GLY A 561 -17.13 -28.77 1.53
CA GLY A 561 -16.87 -27.66 2.45
C GLY A 561 -16.84 -26.28 1.77
N VAL A 562 -17.43 -26.17 0.56
CA VAL A 562 -17.43 -24.94 -0.24
C VAL A 562 -18.78 -24.26 -0.17
N CYS A 563 -18.82 -22.97 0.20
CA CYS A 563 -20.05 -22.19 0.30
C CYS A 563 -20.24 -21.28 -0.92
N LEU A 564 -21.43 -21.28 -1.54
CA LEU A 564 -21.79 -20.37 -2.63
C LEU A 564 -22.34 -19.04 -2.08
N ILE A 565 -21.90 -17.91 -2.63
CA ILE A 565 -22.33 -16.56 -2.24
C ILE A 565 -23.36 -16.01 -3.22
N GLY A 566 -23.13 -16.20 -4.51
CA GLY A 566 -23.93 -15.59 -5.57
C GLY A 566 -23.61 -16.11 -6.95
N VAL A 567 -24.36 -15.63 -7.94
CA VAL A 567 -24.27 -16.06 -9.34
C VAL A 567 -24.28 -14.83 -10.24
N LYS A 568 -23.56 -14.92 -11.36
CA LYS A 568 -23.66 -13.98 -12.48
C LYS A 568 -24.07 -14.76 -13.74
N ARG A 569 -25.17 -14.33 -14.35
CA ARG A 569 -25.62 -14.84 -15.66
C ARG A 569 -24.78 -14.23 -16.79
N GLU A 570 -24.73 -14.88 -17.94
CA GLU A 570 -24.08 -14.29 -19.13
C GLU A 570 -24.82 -13.06 -19.65
N ASP A 571 -26.17 -13.06 -19.60
CA ASP A 571 -27.00 -11.95 -20.11
C ASP A 571 -26.92 -10.69 -19.23
N ASN A 572 -26.75 -10.86 -17.92
CA ASN A 572 -26.72 -9.76 -16.96
C ASN A 572 -25.29 -9.48 -16.49
N LYS A 573 -24.85 -8.22 -16.61
CA LYS A 573 -23.54 -7.80 -16.09
C LYS A 573 -23.48 -7.77 -14.55
N SER A 574 -24.63 -7.69 -13.88
CA SER A 574 -24.72 -7.61 -12.42
C SER A 574 -24.53 -8.98 -11.73
N ILE A 575 -23.98 -8.93 -10.53
CA ILE A 575 -23.81 -10.09 -9.65
C ILE A 575 -25.02 -10.16 -8.74
N LEU A 576 -25.66 -11.32 -8.65
CA LEU A 576 -26.80 -11.56 -7.77
C LEU A 576 -26.31 -12.33 -6.54
N LEU A 577 -26.34 -11.68 -5.38
CA LEU A 577 -26.11 -12.36 -4.09
C LEU A 577 -27.35 -13.14 -3.69
N ASN A 578 -27.20 -14.40 -3.29
CA ASN A 578 -28.27 -15.31 -2.90
C ASN A 578 -29.65 -15.07 -3.58
N PRO A 579 -29.81 -15.41 -4.88
CA PRO A 579 -31.06 -15.21 -5.61
C PRO A 579 -32.21 -16.13 -5.17
N GLY A 580 -32.00 -16.99 -4.17
CA GLY A 580 -33.03 -17.89 -3.62
C GLY A 580 -33.30 -19.13 -4.50
N PRO A 581 -34.42 -19.84 -4.25
CA PRO A 581 -34.72 -21.10 -4.92
C PRO A 581 -35.29 -20.93 -6.34
N ARG A 582 -35.77 -19.73 -6.68
CA ARG A 582 -36.32 -19.42 -8.02
C ARG A 582 -35.25 -19.45 -9.10
N HIS A 583 -34.01 -19.17 -8.73
CA HIS A 583 -32.90 -19.20 -9.66
C HIS A 583 -32.43 -20.64 -9.89
N ILE A 584 -32.64 -21.10 -11.12
CA ILE A 584 -32.13 -22.37 -11.62
C ILE A 584 -30.75 -22.13 -12.21
N MET A 585 -29.79 -22.95 -11.81
CA MET A 585 -28.41 -22.92 -12.27
C MET A 585 -28.32 -23.41 -13.71
N ALA A 586 -27.59 -22.68 -14.55
CA ALA A 586 -27.30 -23.08 -15.93
C ALA A 586 -25.79 -23.28 -16.15
N ALA A 587 -25.41 -24.12 -17.11
CA ALA A 587 -24.03 -24.39 -17.49
C ALA A 587 -23.13 -23.12 -17.72
N PRO A 588 -23.59 -22.04 -18.38
CA PRO A 588 -22.77 -20.85 -18.59
C PRO A 588 -22.66 -19.93 -17.36
N ASP A 589 -23.45 -20.16 -16.30
CA ASP A 589 -23.50 -19.26 -15.16
C ASP A 589 -22.16 -19.25 -14.39
N THR A 590 -21.72 -18.06 -14.02
CA THR A 590 -20.52 -17.88 -13.19
C THR A 590 -20.91 -17.91 -11.72
N CYS A 591 -20.43 -18.92 -11.01
CA CYS A 591 -20.69 -19.15 -9.59
C CYS A 591 -19.59 -18.50 -8.75
N TYR A 592 -19.99 -17.68 -7.77
CA TYR A 592 -19.08 -17.12 -6.77
C TYR A 592 -19.13 -17.93 -5.49
N TYR A 593 -17.97 -18.39 -5.01
CA TYR A 593 -17.86 -19.27 -3.86
C TYR A 593 -16.70 -18.88 -2.94
N ILE A 594 -16.80 -19.29 -1.68
CA ILE A 594 -15.77 -19.12 -0.65
C ILE A 594 -15.06 -20.45 -0.44
N ASN A 595 -13.73 -20.44 -0.54
CA ASN A 595 -12.90 -21.59 -0.18
C ASN A 595 -11.49 -21.14 0.21
N ILE A 596 -10.73 -22.02 0.88
CA ILE A 596 -9.33 -21.77 1.26
C ILE A 596 -8.41 -21.75 0.03
N THR A 597 -8.71 -22.59 -0.97
CA THR A 597 -7.91 -22.67 -2.19
C THR A 597 -8.80 -22.66 -3.42
N LYS A 598 -8.29 -22.05 -4.50
CA LYS A 598 -8.96 -22.09 -5.80
C LYS A 598 -9.10 -23.55 -6.28
N GLU A 599 -10.22 -23.87 -6.93
CA GLU A 599 -10.53 -25.24 -7.40
C GLU A 599 -9.44 -25.84 -8.30
N GLU A 600 -8.94 -25.04 -9.24
CA GLU A 600 -7.86 -25.44 -10.16
C GLU A 600 -6.59 -25.90 -9.41
N ASN A 601 -6.35 -25.35 -8.22
CA ASN A 601 -5.18 -25.65 -7.38
C ASN A 601 -5.48 -26.73 -6.33
N SER A 602 -6.75 -27.08 -6.10
CA SER A 602 -7.20 -27.93 -4.99
C SER A 602 -7.35 -29.41 -5.34
N ALA A 603 -6.59 -29.91 -6.33
CA ALA A 603 -6.61 -31.30 -6.77
C ALA A 603 -6.41 -32.35 -5.65
N PHE A 604 -5.94 -31.94 -4.46
CA PHE A 604 -5.85 -32.77 -3.27
C PHE A 604 -7.22 -33.18 -2.69
N ILE A 605 -8.23 -32.30 -2.73
CA ILE A 605 -9.57 -32.57 -2.16
C ILE A 605 -10.19 -33.78 -2.87
N PHE A 606 -10.14 -33.78 -4.20
CA PHE A 606 -10.65 -34.87 -5.03
C PHE A 606 -9.85 -36.17 -4.87
N LYS A 607 -8.52 -36.10 -4.72
CA LYS A 607 -7.68 -37.29 -4.53
C LYS A 607 -7.91 -37.97 -3.18
N GLN A 608 -8.25 -37.21 -2.15
CA GLN A 608 -8.57 -37.75 -0.83
C GLN A 608 -9.96 -38.39 -0.84
N GLU A 609 -10.93 -37.78 -1.53
CA GLU A 609 -12.27 -38.33 -1.71
C GLU A 609 -12.28 -39.59 -2.61
N GLU A 610 -11.42 -39.67 -3.63
CA GLU A 610 -11.22 -40.90 -4.44
C GLU A 610 -10.61 -42.05 -3.62
N LYS A 611 -9.78 -41.73 -2.61
CA LYS A 611 -9.25 -42.73 -1.67
C LYS A 611 -10.34 -43.21 -0.72
N ASP A 612 -11.19 -42.31 -0.22
CA ASP A 612 -12.30 -42.66 0.67
C ASP A 612 -13.40 -43.47 -0.06
N LYS A 613 -13.67 -43.18 -1.34
CA LYS A 613 -14.58 -43.98 -2.18
C LYS A 613 -14.06 -45.39 -2.51
N LYS A 614 -12.75 -45.65 -2.38
CA LYS A 614 -12.14 -46.96 -2.69
C LYS A 614 -11.99 -47.90 -1.48
N GLY A 615 -12.39 -47.50 -0.28
CA GLY A 615 -12.61 -48.42 0.85
C GLY A 615 -11.47 -49.39 1.16
N LEU A 616 -10.20 -48.99 1.03
CA LEU A 616 -9.06 -49.82 1.43
C LEU A 616 -8.63 -49.48 2.86
N PRO A 617 -8.42 -50.47 3.76
CA PRO A 617 -8.09 -50.21 5.15
C PRO A 617 -6.66 -49.67 5.31
N VAL A 618 -6.51 -48.77 6.27
CA VAL A 618 -5.25 -48.15 6.69
C VAL A 618 -4.34 -49.20 7.33
N ALA A 619 -3.18 -49.45 6.72
CA ALA A 619 -2.08 -50.16 7.34
C ALA A 619 -0.74 -49.48 7.03
N GLY A 620 -0.02 -49.10 8.09
CA GLY A 620 1.44 -48.93 8.11
C GLY A 620 2.00 -47.65 7.48
N LEU A 621 2.17 -46.60 8.29
CA LEU A 621 2.91 -45.40 7.94
C LEU A 621 4.42 -45.65 8.10
N TYR A 622 5.11 -46.06 7.03
CA TYR A 622 6.54 -45.84 6.85
C TYR A 622 6.87 -45.65 5.36
N ASP A 623 7.42 -44.47 5.06
CA ASP A 623 8.31 -44.12 3.95
C ASP A 623 7.83 -44.30 2.48
N ALA A 624 7.45 -43.18 1.84
CA ALA A 624 7.91 -42.83 0.50
C ALA A 624 7.59 -41.35 0.15
N PRO A 625 8.48 -40.67 -0.59
CA PRO A 625 8.62 -39.21 -0.56
C PRO A 625 7.71 -38.47 -1.56
N SER A 626 7.41 -37.23 -1.19
CA SER A 626 6.91 -36.16 -2.04
C SER A 626 7.86 -35.88 -3.21
N ARG A 627 7.61 -36.48 -4.38
CA ARG A 627 8.11 -35.98 -5.66
C ARG A 627 7.00 -35.21 -6.37
N LEU A 628 7.01 -33.89 -6.17
CA LEU A 628 6.61 -32.94 -7.20
C LEU A 628 7.53 -33.13 -8.42
N PRO A 629 7.09 -32.84 -9.65
CA PRO A 629 7.99 -32.76 -10.78
C PRO A 629 8.93 -31.57 -10.56
N VAL A 630 10.13 -31.87 -10.06
CA VAL A 630 11.25 -30.95 -10.06
C VAL A 630 11.78 -30.91 -11.48
N HIS A 631 11.28 -29.96 -12.28
CA HIS A 631 12.14 -29.28 -13.25
C HIS A 631 12.51 -27.93 -12.62
N SER A 632 13.58 -27.97 -11.83
CA SER A 632 14.28 -26.82 -11.26
C SER A 632 15.04 -26.09 -12.39
N ILE A 633 15.21 -24.78 -12.37
CA ILE A 633 16.10 -24.06 -11.45
C ILE A 633 17.34 -24.92 -11.14
N ILE A 634 18.18 -25.18 -12.15
CA ILE A 634 19.66 -25.23 -12.08
C ILE A 634 20.10 -25.18 -13.55
N ALA A 635 20.30 -23.97 -14.05
CA ALA A 635 21.04 -23.69 -15.27
C ALA A 635 21.87 -22.42 -15.03
N SER A 636 22.78 -22.49 -14.06
CA SER A 636 23.96 -21.63 -14.02
C SER A 636 25.00 -22.30 -13.14
N MET A 637 25.97 -22.95 -13.76
CA MET A 637 27.36 -23.21 -13.35
C MET A 637 27.80 -24.49 -14.09
N GLY A 638 28.63 -24.31 -15.11
CA GLY A 638 29.05 -25.39 -15.99
C GLY A 638 30.28 -26.14 -15.49
N THR A 639 30.37 -27.43 -15.86
CA THR A 639 31.62 -28.15 -16.16
C THR A 639 31.30 -29.50 -16.83
N VAL A 640 31.63 -29.59 -18.12
CA VAL A 640 32.32 -30.66 -18.86
C VAL A 640 32.18 -32.14 -18.41
N ALA A 641 31.78 -32.97 -19.40
CA ALA A 641 32.29 -34.32 -19.77
C ALA A 641 31.49 -35.62 -19.48
N MET A 642 31.28 -36.30 -20.63
CA MET A 642 31.37 -37.74 -20.96
C MET A 642 30.17 -38.69 -20.78
N ASP A 643 29.72 -39.15 -21.96
CA ASP A 643 29.07 -40.42 -22.33
C ASP A 643 29.41 -41.64 -21.46
N LEU A 644 28.40 -42.51 -21.24
CA LEU A 644 28.46 -43.92 -21.66
C LEU A 644 27.09 -44.64 -21.58
N GLN A 645 26.55 -45.01 -22.75
CA GLN A 645 25.97 -46.30 -23.18
C GLN A 645 25.02 -47.12 -22.25
N ASN A 646 23.76 -47.27 -22.70
CA ASN A 646 23.02 -48.50 -23.11
C ASN A 646 23.04 -49.80 -22.23
N PRO A 647 22.16 -50.82 -22.43
CA PRO A 647 20.88 -50.91 -23.19
C PRO A 647 19.75 -51.74 -22.47
N ALA A 648 18.59 -51.89 -23.14
CA ALA A 648 17.82 -53.13 -23.35
C ALA A 648 16.29 -53.09 -23.01
N ASP A 649 15.46 -52.97 -24.06
CA ASP A 649 14.11 -53.57 -24.18
C ASP A 649 14.22 -55.12 -24.44
N PRO A 650 13.18 -55.93 -24.80
CA PRO A 650 11.69 -55.79 -24.90
C PRO A 650 10.96 -57.08 -24.34
N PRO A 651 9.82 -57.68 -24.85
CA PRO A 651 8.62 -57.22 -25.62
C PRO A 651 7.21 -57.75 -25.14
N GLU A 652 6.13 -57.22 -25.78
CA GLU A 652 4.88 -57.85 -26.34
C GLU A 652 3.85 -58.61 -25.43
N ASP A 653 2.52 -58.68 -25.65
CA ASP A 653 1.65 -58.38 -26.81
C ASP A 653 0.11 -58.38 -26.51
N SER A 654 -0.66 -57.73 -27.39
CA SER A 654 -2.02 -58.07 -27.91
C SER A 654 -3.36 -57.80 -27.17
N SER A 655 -4.02 -56.71 -27.61
CA SER A 655 -5.40 -56.57 -28.17
C SER A 655 -6.59 -57.49 -27.78
N LYS A 656 -7.78 -56.88 -27.49
CA LYS A 656 -8.96 -56.80 -28.42
C LYS A 656 -10.23 -56.21 -27.78
N LEU A 657 -11.01 -55.56 -28.65
CA LEU A 657 -12.31 -54.90 -28.46
C LEU A 657 -13.52 -55.86 -28.43
N SER A 658 -14.62 -55.33 -27.87
CA SER A 658 -16.05 -55.53 -28.19
C SER A 658 -16.94 -56.43 -27.29
N LEU A 659 -18.15 -55.90 -27.07
CA LEU A 659 -19.31 -56.38 -26.28
C LEU A 659 -19.91 -57.70 -26.81
N PRO A 660 -20.73 -58.40 -26.00
CA PRO A 660 -22.12 -58.58 -26.44
C PRO A 660 -23.21 -58.59 -25.33
N THR A 661 -24.42 -58.66 -25.87
CA THR A 661 -25.81 -58.56 -25.42
C THR A 661 -26.43 -59.75 -24.65
N GLU A 662 -27.49 -59.42 -23.89
CA GLU A 662 -28.78 -60.11 -23.62
C GLU A 662 -28.95 -61.51 -22.98
N ASN A 663 -29.92 -61.52 -22.04
CA ASN A 663 -30.93 -62.54 -21.67
C ASN A 663 -30.67 -63.62 -20.58
N GLY A 664 -31.60 -63.69 -19.60
CA GLY A 664 -32.11 -64.97 -19.06
C GLY A 664 -32.37 -65.15 -17.55
N ALA A 665 -33.50 -64.61 -17.04
CA ALA A 665 -34.49 -65.19 -16.08
C ALA A 665 -34.12 -65.90 -14.74
N GLY A 666 -34.88 -65.56 -13.67
CA GLY A 666 -35.27 -66.51 -12.59
C GLY A 666 -35.25 -66.00 -11.12
N SER A 667 -36.24 -65.18 -10.70
CA SER A 667 -37.29 -65.51 -9.70
C SER A 667 -36.94 -65.53 -8.19
N ARG A 668 -37.41 -64.51 -7.45
CA ARG A 668 -38.31 -64.56 -6.25
C ARG A 668 -38.17 -63.30 -5.35
N ARG A 669 -39.21 -62.46 -5.38
CA ARG A 669 -39.63 -61.45 -4.36
C ARG A 669 -40.64 -62.14 -3.38
N PRO A 670 -41.12 -61.56 -2.24
CA PRO A 670 -41.43 -60.14 -1.97
C PRO A 670 -41.07 -59.65 -0.52
N SER A 671 -41.12 -58.38 -0.14
CA SER A 671 -42.36 -57.60 0.09
C SER A 671 -42.16 -56.08 0.23
N ILE A 672 -42.95 -55.35 -0.58
CA ILE A 672 -43.74 -54.11 -0.30
C ILE A 672 -42.95 -52.84 0.07
N GLY A 673 -43.03 -51.70 -0.64
CA GLY A 673 -43.77 -51.30 -1.85
C GLY A 673 -43.70 -49.76 -2.01
N PRO A 674 -43.44 -49.20 -3.21
CA PRO A 674 -43.48 -47.76 -3.50
C PRO A 674 -44.79 -47.36 -4.20
N VAL A 675 -45.14 -46.07 -4.23
CA VAL A 675 -46.22 -45.55 -5.09
C VAL A 675 -45.77 -44.23 -5.76
N LEU A 676 -45.94 -44.20 -7.08
CA LEU A 676 -45.66 -43.10 -8.01
C LEU A 676 -46.99 -42.53 -8.56
N GLU A 677 -47.01 -41.21 -8.70
CA GLU A 677 -47.57 -40.34 -9.76
C GLU A 677 -48.88 -40.60 -10.56
N ILE A 678 -49.68 -39.51 -10.60
CA ILE A 678 -50.47 -38.87 -11.68
C ILE A 678 -51.85 -39.45 -12.10
N ALA A 679 -52.88 -38.59 -12.01
CA ALA A 679 -53.91 -38.41 -13.05
C ALA A 679 -54.64 -37.05 -12.91
N ASP A 680 -54.97 -36.46 -14.06
CA ASP A 680 -55.57 -35.13 -14.28
C ASP A 680 -57.08 -35.00 -13.99
N SER A 681 -57.45 -33.75 -13.65
CA SER A 681 -58.62 -32.98 -14.10
C SER A 681 -60.06 -33.23 -13.57
N SER A 682 -60.55 -32.15 -12.96
CA SER A 682 -61.90 -31.55 -13.07
C SER A 682 -63.01 -31.94 -12.07
N SER A 683 -63.42 -30.89 -11.34
CA SER A 683 -64.79 -30.46 -11.03
C SER A 683 -65.22 -30.43 -9.55
N ILE A 684 -65.74 -29.25 -9.16
CA ILE A 684 -66.71 -28.94 -8.10
C ILE A 684 -66.14 -28.36 -6.78
N LEU A 685 -66.20 -27.02 -6.71
CA LEU A 685 -66.38 -26.13 -5.53
C LEU A 685 -67.72 -26.42 -4.79
N PRO A 686 -68.04 -25.87 -3.58
CA PRO A 686 -67.25 -25.08 -2.62
C PRO A 686 -67.44 -25.48 -1.11
N CYS A 687 -66.72 -24.74 -0.25
CA CYS A 687 -66.99 -24.40 1.16
C CYS A 687 -66.54 -25.34 2.31
N ASP A 688 -65.61 -24.75 3.08
CA ASP A 688 -65.71 -24.42 4.51
C ASP A 688 -64.97 -25.27 5.57
N LEU A 689 -64.10 -24.51 6.27
CA LEU A 689 -63.80 -24.49 7.70
C LEU A 689 -62.53 -25.21 8.23
N LEU A 690 -61.56 -24.33 8.55
CA LEU A 690 -60.70 -24.25 9.75
C LEU A 690 -59.37 -25.01 9.79
N SER A 691 -58.28 -24.29 9.51
CA SER A 691 -57.01 -24.37 10.27
C SER A 691 -56.18 -23.09 10.11
N ASP A 692 -56.27 -22.25 11.15
CA ASP A 692 -55.37 -21.21 11.67
C ASP A 692 -54.38 -20.48 10.74
N GLN A 693 -54.75 -19.24 10.44
CA GLN A 693 -53.87 -18.17 9.95
C GLN A 693 -53.01 -17.64 11.11
N SER A 694 -51.69 -17.54 10.92
CA SER A 694 -50.83 -16.72 11.78
C SER A 694 -50.95 -15.26 11.37
N GLU A 695 -51.64 -14.52 12.23
CA GLU A 695 -51.92 -13.08 12.18
C GLU A 695 -50.63 -12.24 12.18
N ASP A 696 -50.53 -11.27 11.27
CA ASP A 696 -49.99 -9.93 11.57
C ASP A 696 -50.30 -8.98 10.40
N GLU A 697 -51.59 -8.72 10.13
CA GLU A 697 -52.10 -7.40 9.72
C GLU A 697 -53.59 -7.27 10.10
N THR A 698 -53.93 -6.16 10.76
CA THR A 698 -55.26 -5.69 11.18
C THR A 698 -55.84 -6.21 12.51
N SER A 699 -55.51 -5.51 13.61
CA SER A 699 -56.49 -5.26 14.68
C SER A 699 -56.38 -3.81 15.16
N GLN A 700 -57.47 -3.08 14.97
CA GLN A 700 -57.77 -1.86 15.71
C GLN A 700 -58.28 -2.27 17.09
N SER A 701 -57.59 -1.86 18.16
CA SER A 701 -58.22 -1.66 19.46
C SER A 701 -57.46 -0.60 20.25
N GLU A 702 -58.23 0.34 20.77
CA GLU A 702 -57.87 1.56 21.46
C GLU A 702 -57.06 1.29 22.73
N GLU A 703 -55.82 1.82 22.81
CA GLU A 703 -55.21 2.32 24.04
C GLU A 703 -54.35 3.55 23.69
N GLU A 704 -54.52 4.60 24.49
CA GLU A 704 -54.19 5.99 24.19
C GLU A 704 -52.67 6.29 24.07
N GLY A 705 -52.31 7.09 23.05
CA GLY A 705 -51.31 8.16 23.22
C GLY A 705 -49.85 7.89 22.87
N SER A 706 -49.52 7.60 21.61
CA SER A 706 -48.39 8.27 20.91
C SER A 706 -48.45 8.04 19.39
N SER A 707 -48.30 9.10 18.61
CA SER A 707 -48.35 9.10 17.15
C SER A 707 -47.28 8.19 16.54
N VAL A 708 -47.64 6.98 16.10
CA VAL A 708 -46.75 6.14 15.30
C VAL A 708 -46.68 6.78 13.91
N SER A 709 -45.60 7.50 13.65
CA SER A 709 -45.33 8.09 12.34
C SER A 709 -45.14 6.97 11.30
N ASP A 710 -46.07 6.85 10.36
CA ASP A 710 -45.99 5.90 9.24
C ASP A 710 -44.70 6.10 8.44
N PHE A 711 -43.98 5.02 8.07
CA PHE A 711 -42.77 5.09 7.24
C PHE A 711 -43.05 4.66 5.80
N VAL A 712 -42.58 5.44 4.82
CA VAL A 712 -42.73 5.16 3.39
C VAL A 712 -41.41 4.61 2.83
N LYS A 713 -41.48 3.54 2.04
CA LYS A 713 -40.30 3.03 1.33
C LYS A 713 -40.06 3.89 0.08
N GLY A 714 -38.86 4.44 -0.07
CA GLY A 714 -38.52 5.25 -1.23
C GLY A 714 -37.03 5.54 -1.30
N TYR A 715 -36.63 6.16 -2.42
CA TYR A 715 -35.27 6.67 -2.57
C TYR A 715 -35.14 8.03 -1.89
N PRO A 716 -34.08 8.27 -1.10
CA PRO A 716 -33.86 9.57 -0.48
C PRO A 716 -33.76 10.66 -1.58
N PRO A 717 -34.52 11.75 -1.49
CA PRO A 717 -34.63 12.74 -2.57
C PRO A 717 -33.37 13.60 -2.74
N ASN A 718 -32.61 13.79 -1.66
CA ASN A 718 -31.42 14.64 -1.63
C ASN A 718 -30.19 13.75 -1.36
N SER A 719 -29.35 13.54 -2.38
CA SER A 719 -28.03 12.93 -2.23
C SER A 719 -26.98 14.01 -1.94
N PRO A 720 -26.14 13.87 -0.90
CA PRO A 720 -25.16 14.90 -0.55
C PRO A 720 -24.01 15.03 -1.55
N TYR A 721 -23.78 14.02 -2.40
CA TYR A 721 -22.74 14.04 -3.42
C TYR A 721 -23.21 13.36 -4.72
N ILE A 722 -22.54 13.72 -5.82
CA ILE A 722 -22.81 13.15 -7.16
C ILE A 722 -22.17 11.77 -7.25
N GLY A 723 -22.91 10.78 -7.76
CA GLY A 723 -22.42 9.41 -7.90
C GLY A 723 -22.72 8.49 -6.70
N SER A 724 -23.58 8.92 -5.77
CA SER A 724 -24.16 8.04 -4.76
C SER A 724 -25.05 6.96 -5.41
N SER A 725 -24.93 5.73 -4.95
CA SER A 725 -25.84 4.65 -5.33
C SER A 725 -27.20 4.84 -4.66
N PRO A 726 -28.31 4.92 -5.42
CA PRO A 726 -29.64 5.02 -4.83
C PRO A 726 -30.05 3.68 -4.25
N THR A 727 -30.27 3.64 -2.94
CA THR A 727 -30.83 2.47 -2.25
C THR A 727 -32.22 2.81 -1.74
N LEU A 728 -33.11 1.81 -1.74
CA LEU A 728 -34.44 1.96 -1.15
C LEU A 728 -34.29 1.99 0.37
N CYS A 729 -34.74 3.07 0.99
CA CYS A 729 -34.70 3.25 2.44
C CYS A 729 -36.10 3.46 3.00
N HIS A 730 -36.24 3.28 4.31
CA HIS A 730 -37.41 3.76 5.04
C HIS A 730 -37.26 5.27 5.23
N LEU A 731 -38.25 6.03 4.73
CA LEU A 731 -38.29 7.48 4.76
C LEU A 731 -39.48 8.00 5.55
N LEU A 732 -39.36 9.23 6.04
CA LEU A 732 -40.47 9.97 6.65
C LEU A 732 -41.42 10.51 5.56
N PRO A 733 -42.75 10.44 5.74
CA PRO A 733 -43.73 10.99 4.80
C PRO A 733 -43.61 12.50 4.61
N GLN A 734 -43.24 13.22 5.68
CA GLN A 734 -42.94 14.64 5.67
C GLN A 734 -41.50 14.84 6.14
N LYS A 735 -40.75 15.70 5.44
CA LYS A 735 -39.37 16.04 5.81
C LYS A 735 -39.35 16.66 7.21
N ALA A 736 -38.48 16.14 8.07
CA ALA A 736 -38.31 16.69 9.41
C ALA A 736 -37.65 18.08 9.33
N SER A 737 -38.15 19.04 10.12
CA SER A 737 -37.50 20.35 10.23
C SER A 737 -36.13 20.23 10.92
N PHE A 738 -35.14 21.02 10.52
CA PHE A 738 -33.77 20.96 11.06
C PHE A 738 -33.68 21.07 12.58
N CYS A 739 -34.59 21.83 13.21
CA CYS A 739 -34.60 21.97 14.66
C CYS A 739 -35.03 20.68 15.40
N CYS A 740 -35.79 19.79 14.77
CA CYS A 740 -36.21 18.50 15.37
C CYS A 740 -35.09 17.46 15.38
N LEU A 741 -34.06 17.63 14.54
CA LEU A 741 -32.92 16.70 14.49
C LEU A 741 -31.93 16.95 15.63
N ARG A 742 -31.95 18.13 16.25
CA ARG A 742 -31.06 18.50 17.35
C ARG A 742 -31.66 18.07 18.69
N LEU A 743 -30.90 17.31 19.50
CA LEU A 743 -31.36 16.89 20.84
C LEU A 743 -31.12 17.95 21.92
N ASP A 744 -29.97 18.61 21.90
CA ASP A 744 -29.51 19.55 22.94
C ASP A 744 -30.41 20.78 23.17
N LYS A 745 -31.23 21.18 22.19
CA LYS A 745 -32.09 22.37 22.30
C LYS A 745 -33.55 22.04 22.07
N LYS A 746 -34.39 22.51 22.98
CA LYS A 746 -35.85 22.51 22.84
C LYS A 746 -36.24 23.33 21.61
N CYS A 747 -37.16 22.80 20.81
CA CYS A 747 -37.76 23.50 19.68
C CYS A 747 -39.28 23.58 19.85
N ASN A 748 -39.94 24.39 19.03
CA ASN A 748 -41.40 24.54 19.10
C ASN A 748 -42.16 23.27 18.69
N HIS A 749 -41.50 22.33 18.00
CA HIS A 749 -42.07 21.06 17.58
C HIS A 749 -41.92 19.97 18.65
N ASN A 750 -40.77 19.90 19.34
CA ASN A 750 -40.44 18.93 20.38
C ASN A 750 -39.73 19.62 21.56
N SER A 751 -40.26 19.43 22.77
CA SER A 751 -39.74 20.04 24.01
C SER A 751 -38.71 19.18 24.76
N PHE A 752 -38.25 18.08 24.15
CA PHE A 752 -37.30 17.14 24.76
C PHE A 752 -35.86 17.66 24.63
N GLU A 753 -35.11 17.59 25.73
CA GLU A 753 -33.72 18.06 25.84
C GLU A 753 -32.71 16.90 25.86
N ASP A 754 -33.15 15.73 26.36
CA ASP A 754 -32.34 14.53 26.46
C ASP A 754 -32.87 13.41 25.56
N ALA A 755 -31.98 12.56 25.07
CA ALA A 755 -32.34 11.37 24.30
C ALA A 755 -33.29 10.45 25.08
N LYS A 756 -33.11 10.36 26.41
CA LYS A 756 -33.95 9.50 27.27
C LYS A 756 -35.40 9.98 27.33
N ALA A 757 -35.64 11.28 27.16
CA ALA A 757 -36.99 11.85 27.18
C ALA A 757 -37.80 11.46 25.93
N TYR A 758 -37.14 11.12 24.82
CA TYR A 758 -37.79 10.57 23.62
C TYR A 758 -38.31 9.14 23.82
N GLY A 759 -37.85 8.41 24.84
CA GLY A 759 -38.38 7.07 25.16
C GLY A 759 -38.15 6.04 24.05
N PHE A 760 -36.95 5.99 23.46
CA PHE A 760 -36.64 5.04 22.39
C PHE A 760 -36.90 3.58 22.80
N LYS A 761 -37.63 2.83 21.95
CA LYS A 761 -37.99 1.42 22.19
C LYS A 761 -36.79 0.48 22.05
N ASN A 762 -35.99 0.68 21.00
CA ASN A 762 -34.80 -0.10 20.70
C ASN A 762 -33.55 0.58 21.26
N LYS A 763 -32.49 -0.20 21.47
CA LYS A 763 -31.21 0.32 21.93
C LYS A 763 -30.60 1.31 20.93
N LEU A 764 -29.90 2.29 21.46
CA LEU A 764 -29.36 3.41 20.68
C LEU A 764 -28.01 3.07 20.02
N ILE A 765 -27.76 3.62 18.83
CA ILE A 765 -26.43 3.68 18.19
C ILE A 765 -25.91 5.12 18.32
N ILE A 766 -24.73 5.29 18.91
CA ILE A 766 -24.07 6.59 19.03
C ILE A 766 -22.84 6.59 18.12
N VAL A 767 -22.72 7.60 17.26
CA VAL A 767 -21.55 7.79 16.39
C VAL A 767 -20.86 9.07 16.78
N SER A 768 -19.57 9.01 17.07
CA SER A 768 -18.74 10.19 17.32
C SER A 768 -17.87 10.50 16.12
N ALA A 769 -17.91 11.73 15.64
CA ALA A 769 -17.07 12.23 14.55
C ALA A 769 -16.71 13.72 14.76
N GLU A 770 -15.66 14.20 14.08
CA GLU A 770 -15.24 15.60 14.18
C GLU A 770 -16.20 16.53 13.42
N THR A 771 -16.46 16.24 12.14
CA THR A 771 -17.36 16.98 11.27
C THR A 771 -18.41 16.05 10.67
N ALA A 772 -19.54 16.63 10.26
CA ALA A 772 -20.59 15.89 9.56
C ALA A 772 -20.31 15.76 8.06
N GLY A 773 -19.27 15.00 7.71
CA GLY A 773 -18.89 14.78 6.31
C GLY A 773 -19.88 13.89 5.54
N ASN A 774 -19.82 13.95 4.21
CA ASN A 774 -20.67 13.14 3.33
C ASN A 774 -20.46 11.63 3.52
N GLY A 775 -19.31 11.19 4.03
CA GLY A 775 -19.08 9.80 4.39
C GLY A 775 -20.09 9.27 5.42
N LEU A 776 -20.55 10.08 6.38
CA LEU A 776 -21.56 9.67 7.38
C LEU A 776 -22.93 9.39 6.76
N TYR A 777 -23.24 9.97 5.60
CA TYR A 777 -24.45 9.59 4.87
C TYR A 777 -24.40 8.11 4.48
N ASN A 778 -23.24 7.62 4.05
CA ASN A 778 -23.02 6.20 3.71
C ASN A 778 -23.02 5.27 4.94
N PHE A 779 -22.93 5.81 6.16
CA PHE A 779 -23.17 5.05 7.39
C PHE A 779 -24.67 4.80 7.62
N ILE A 780 -25.52 5.80 7.34
CA ILE A 780 -26.95 5.77 7.64
C ILE A 780 -27.73 4.94 6.62
N VAL A 781 -27.37 5.05 5.35
CA VAL A 781 -28.01 4.36 4.23
C VAL A 781 -28.19 2.85 4.47
N PRO A 782 -27.14 2.06 4.74
CA PRO A 782 -27.28 0.60 4.95
C PRO A 782 -28.05 0.24 6.23
N LEU A 783 -28.10 1.13 7.23
CA LEU A 783 -28.88 0.95 8.47
C LEU A 783 -30.37 1.24 8.31
N ARG A 784 -30.73 2.07 7.32
CA ARG A 784 -32.11 2.47 7.03
C ARG A 784 -32.68 1.81 5.77
N ALA A 785 -31.98 0.85 5.21
CA ALA A 785 -32.39 0.13 4.02
C ALA A 785 -33.73 -0.62 4.17
N TYR A 786 -34.47 -0.75 3.08
CA TYR A 786 -35.82 -1.32 3.04
C TYR A 786 -35.90 -2.78 3.52
N TYR A 787 -34.81 -3.54 3.34
CA TYR A 787 -34.72 -4.95 3.69
C TYR A 787 -34.59 -5.17 5.21
N ARG A 788 -34.39 -4.10 5.99
CA ARG A 788 -34.46 -4.16 7.46
C ARG A 788 -35.91 -4.05 7.92
N PRO A 789 -36.37 -4.89 8.85
CA PRO A 789 -37.72 -4.80 9.37
C PRO A 789 -37.90 -3.56 10.23
N ARG A 790 -39.09 -2.94 10.16
CA ARG A 790 -39.40 -1.67 10.85
C ARG A 790 -39.22 -1.76 12.38
N LYS A 791 -39.54 -2.91 12.97
CA LYS A 791 -39.43 -3.15 14.42
C LYS A 791 -37.97 -3.22 14.90
N GLU A 792 -37.00 -3.49 14.03
CA GLU A 792 -35.56 -3.65 14.36
C GLU A 792 -34.75 -2.37 14.12
N LEU A 793 -35.37 -1.29 13.65
CA LEU A 793 -34.66 -0.04 13.40
C LEU A 793 -34.15 0.57 14.71
N ASN A 794 -32.83 0.63 14.87
CA ASN A 794 -32.19 1.28 16.00
C ASN A 794 -32.09 2.80 15.77
N PRO A 795 -32.42 3.66 16.74
CA PRO A 795 -32.18 5.10 16.63
C PRO A 795 -30.68 5.41 16.51
N ILE A 796 -30.36 6.48 15.78
CA ILE A 796 -28.98 6.91 15.53
C ILE A 796 -28.79 8.32 16.08
N VAL A 797 -27.78 8.52 16.92
CA VAL A 797 -27.37 9.84 17.43
C VAL A 797 -25.94 10.14 16.99
N LEU A 798 -25.77 11.20 16.22
CA LEU A 798 -24.47 11.71 15.78
C LEU A 798 -23.95 12.73 16.80
N LEU A 799 -22.90 12.36 17.54
CA LEU A 799 -22.16 13.25 18.43
C LEU A 799 -21.01 13.90 17.65
N LEU A 800 -21.12 15.21 17.41
CA LEU A 800 -20.23 15.95 16.52
C LEU A 800 -19.49 17.05 17.27
N ASP A 801 -18.17 17.17 17.06
CA ASP A 801 -17.38 18.26 17.64
C ASP A 801 -17.84 19.63 17.07
N TYR A 802 -18.08 19.70 15.76
CA TYR A 802 -18.57 20.88 15.05
C TYR A 802 -20.04 20.69 14.60
N PRO A 803 -20.84 21.77 14.54
CA PRO A 803 -22.21 21.68 14.04
C PRO A 803 -22.24 21.25 12.56
N PRO A 804 -23.24 20.44 12.13
CA PRO A 804 -23.33 19.97 10.76
C PRO A 804 -23.74 21.07 9.79
N ASP A 805 -23.27 20.95 8.54
CA ASP A 805 -23.65 21.83 7.45
C ASP A 805 -25.11 21.60 6.99
N ASN A 806 -25.72 22.64 6.41
CA ASN A 806 -27.08 22.57 5.90
C ASN A 806 -27.25 21.50 4.79
N HIS A 807 -26.24 21.32 3.94
CA HIS A 807 -26.26 20.29 2.90
C HIS A 807 -26.41 18.88 3.48
N PHE A 808 -25.68 18.59 4.57
CA PHE A 808 -25.80 17.31 5.26
C PHE A 808 -27.17 17.15 5.94
N LEU A 809 -27.67 18.23 6.57
CA LEU A 809 -28.99 18.23 7.21
C LEU A 809 -30.15 18.00 6.22
N GLU A 810 -30.04 18.53 5.00
CA GLU A 810 -31.03 18.29 3.95
C GLU A 810 -31.09 16.83 3.50
N ALA A 811 -29.95 16.14 3.44
CA ALA A 811 -29.90 14.72 3.10
C ALA A 811 -30.48 13.85 4.23
N ILE A 812 -30.12 14.15 5.48
CA ILE A 812 -30.47 13.31 6.63
C ILE A 812 -31.92 13.50 7.12
N CYS A 813 -32.55 14.65 6.85
CA CYS A 813 -33.91 14.97 7.32
C CYS A 813 -35.02 14.03 6.82
N CYS A 814 -34.74 13.25 5.78
CA CYS A 814 -35.66 12.29 5.21
C CYS A 814 -35.66 10.95 5.96
N PHE A 815 -34.61 10.64 6.72
CA PHE A 815 -34.48 9.37 7.43
C PHE A 815 -35.19 9.39 8.80
N PRO A 816 -35.81 8.28 9.20
CA PRO A 816 -36.47 8.18 10.49
C PRO A 816 -35.47 7.99 11.63
N MET A 817 -35.77 8.61 12.78
CA MET A 817 -35.06 8.39 14.05
C MET A 817 -33.54 8.62 13.95
N VAL A 818 -33.15 9.69 13.26
CA VAL A 818 -31.75 10.14 13.17
C VAL A 818 -31.62 11.53 13.76
N TYR A 819 -30.69 11.69 14.69
CA TYR A 819 -30.49 12.93 15.45
C TYR A 819 -29.01 13.30 15.52
N PHE A 820 -28.74 14.55 15.85
CA PHE A 820 -27.38 15.02 16.15
C PHE A 820 -27.31 15.83 17.45
N MET A 821 -26.13 15.83 18.07
CA MET A 821 -25.78 16.61 19.24
C MET A 821 -24.37 17.17 19.06
N ALA A 822 -24.17 18.44 19.42
CA ALA A 822 -22.86 19.06 19.42
C ALA A 822 -22.12 18.72 20.73
N GLY A 823 -20.94 18.13 20.64
CA GLY A 823 -20.16 17.72 21.79
C GLY A 823 -19.07 16.69 21.46
N THR A 824 -18.19 16.44 22.42
CA THR A 824 -17.09 15.48 22.32
C THR A 824 -17.26 14.28 23.26
N ILE A 825 -16.58 13.16 22.97
CA ILE A 825 -16.51 11.97 23.85
C ILE A 825 -15.78 12.28 25.16
N ASP A 826 -14.81 13.19 25.14
CA ASP A 826 -14.02 13.60 26.32
C ASP A 826 -14.94 14.10 27.45
N ASN A 827 -16.06 14.73 27.09
CA ASN A 827 -17.04 15.22 28.04
C ASN A 827 -18.11 14.18 28.34
N LEU A 828 -18.05 13.63 29.56
CA LEU A 828 -19.03 12.67 30.07
C LEU A 828 -20.47 13.21 30.04
N ASP A 829 -20.66 14.52 30.23
CA ASP A 829 -21.99 15.12 30.30
C ASP A 829 -22.72 14.98 28.94
N ASN A 830 -22.02 15.20 27.82
CA ASN A 830 -22.57 15.05 26.47
C ASN A 830 -23.00 13.60 26.19
N LEU A 831 -22.19 12.62 26.61
CA LEU A 831 -22.48 11.20 26.44
C LEU A 831 -23.70 10.75 27.25
N LEU A 832 -23.87 11.30 28.44
CA LEU A 832 -25.03 11.02 29.29
C LEU A 832 -26.32 11.59 28.70
N GLN A 833 -26.28 12.82 28.15
CA GLN A 833 -27.42 13.41 27.44
C GLN A 833 -27.79 12.63 26.16
N CYS A 834 -26.79 12.11 25.44
CA CYS A 834 -27.00 11.19 24.32
C CYS A 834 -27.64 9.86 24.74
N GLY A 835 -27.53 9.45 26.01
CA GLY A 835 -28.10 8.20 26.49
C GLY A 835 -27.19 6.97 26.36
N ILE A 836 -25.87 7.14 26.51
CA ILE A 836 -24.88 6.04 26.38
C ILE A 836 -25.15 4.80 27.26
N ILE A 837 -25.88 4.94 28.37
CA ILE A 837 -26.14 3.85 29.33
C ILE A 837 -26.97 2.71 28.73
N TYR A 838 -27.88 3.03 27.81
CA TYR A 838 -28.75 2.05 27.14
C TYR A 838 -28.45 1.95 25.63
N ALA A 839 -27.32 2.54 25.20
CA ALA A 839 -26.81 2.35 23.85
C ALA A 839 -26.28 0.92 23.68
N ASP A 840 -26.47 0.36 22.49
CA ASP A 840 -25.91 -0.95 22.13
C ASP A 840 -24.47 -0.80 21.68
N ASN A 841 -24.24 0.14 20.76
CA ASN A 841 -22.97 0.36 20.09
C ASN A 841 -22.56 1.83 20.13
N LEU A 842 -21.31 2.08 20.52
CA LEU A 842 -20.61 3.35 20.37
C LEU A 842 -19.59 3.22 19.24
N VAL A 843 -19.77 3.99 18.17
CA VAL A 843 -18.86 4.06 17.03
C VAL A 843 -17.99 5.30 17.19
N VAL A 844 -16.68 5.09 17.36
CA VAL A 844 -15.68 6.16 17.45
C VAL A 844 -14.94 6.22 16.12
N VAL A 845 -15.25 7.26 15.34
CA VAL A 845 -14.58 7.58 14.09
C VAL A 845 -13.36 8.45 14.42
N ASP A 846 -12.26 8.21 13.72
CA ASP A 846 -11.05 8.99 13.95
C ASP A 846 -11.20 10.41 13.40
N LYS A 847 -10.52 11.37 14.02
CA LYS A 847 -10.64 12.79 13.72
C LYS A 847 -9.77 13.13 12.51
N GLU A 848 -10.32 13.87 11.55
CA GLU A 848 -9.59 14.26 10.35
C GLU A 848 -8.35 15.08 10.69
N SER A 849 -8.42 15.90 11.75
CA SER A 849 -7.30 16.72 12.22
C SER A 849 -6.15 15.93 12.85
N THR A 850 -6.38 14.73 13.40
CA THR A 850 -5.33 13.92 14.04
C THR A 850 -4.63 12.98 13.06
N MET A 851 -5.19 12.77 11.88
CA MET A 851 -4.67 11.87 10.84
C MET A 851 -3.34 12.33 10.21
N SER A 852 -3.01 13.63 10.26
CA SER A 852 -1.79 14.18 9.63
C SER A 852 -0.56 14.17 10.55
N ALA A 853 -0.53 13.34 11.60
CA ALA A 853 0.58 13.31 12.55
C ALA A 853 1.86 12.74 11.92
N GLU A 854 3.02 13.30 12.31
CA GLU A 854 4.34 12.82 11.84
C GLU A 854 4.68 11.43 12.38
N GLU A 855 4.28 11.13 13.62
CA GLU A 855 4.49 9.84 14.26
C GLU A 855 3.18 9.03 14.32
N ASP A 856 3.26 7.76 13.90
CA ASP A 856 2.11 6.85 13.84
C ASP A 856 1.41 6.70 15.22
N TYR A 857 2.15 6.79 16.33
CA TYR A 857 1.58 6.68 17.68
C TYR A 857 0.76 7.89 18.11
N MET A 858 1.07 9.07 17.57
CA MET A 858 0.40 10.31 17.95
C MET A 858 -0.93 10.49 17.23
N ALA A 859 -1.09 9.88 16.04
CA ALA A 859 -2.31 9.96 15.25
C ALA A 859 -3.55 9.49 16.04
N ASP A 860 -3.47 8.30 16.65
CA ASP A 860 -4.62 7.70 17.37
C ASP A 860 -4.59 7.89 18.90
N ALA A 861 -3.65 8.67 19.44
CA ALA A 861 -3.43 8.71 20.89
C ALA A 861 -4.68 9.17 21.67
N LYS A 862 -5.36 10.20 21.15
CA LYS A 862 -6.54 10.77 21.81
C LYS A 862 -7.74 9.80 21.77
N THR A 863 -7.99 9.18 20.61
CA THR A 863 -9.10 8.22 20.43
C THR A 863 -8.93 7.01 21.34
N ILE A 864 -7.73 6.45 21.42
CA ILE A 864 -7.41 5.30 22.28
C ILE A 864 -7.60 5.64 23.76
N VAL A 865 -7.11 6.80 24.23
CA VAL A 865 -7.26 7.20 25.64
C VAL A 865 -8.73 7.38 26.00
N ASN A 866 -9.52 8.01 25.14
CA ASN A 866 -10.95 8.20 25.36
C ASN A 866 -11.71 6.88 25.36
N VAL A 867 -11.38 5.97 24.47
CA VAL A 867 -12.03 4.66 24.44
C VAL A 867 -11.65 3.84 25.67
N GLN A 868 -10.42 3.95 26.15
CA GLN A 868 -9.99 3.29 27.38
C GLN A 868 -10.71 3.82 28.62
N THR A 869 -11.04 5.11 28.69
CA THR A 869 -11.89 5.64 29.76
C THR A 869 -13.31 5.14 29.64
N MET A 870 -13.87 5.05 28.42
CA MET A 870 -15.20 4.48 28.17
C MET A 870 -15.28 2.99 28.54
N PHE A 871 -14.27 2.18 28.23
CA PHE A 871 -14.22 0.78 28.64
C PHE A 871 -14.24 0.61 30.16
N ARG A 872 -13.66 1.54 30.92
CA ARG A 872 -13.69 1.52 32.39
C ARG A 872 -15.03 1.99 32.97
N LEU A 873 -15.65 3.00 32.36
CA LEU A 873 -16.93 3.57 32.80
C LEU A 873 -18.12 2.67 32.44
N PHE A 874 -18.14 2.13 31.23
CA PHE A 874 -19.26 1.40 30.64
C PHE A 874 -18.80 0.05 30.06
N PRO A 875 -18.52 -0.96 30.89
CA PRO A 875 -18.05 -2.26 30.40
C PRO A 875 -19.11 -3.03 29.60
N SER A 876 -20.40 -2.74 29.80
CA SER A 876 -21.49 -3.39 29.04
C SER A 876 -21.66 -2.84 27.62
N LEU A 877 -21.03 -1.71 27.29
CA LEU A 877 -21.15 -1.05 25.99
C LEU A 877 -20.23 -1.73 24.97
N SER A 878 -20.78 -2.04 23.79
CA SER A 878 -19.96 -2.45 22.64
C SER A 878 -19.36 -1.20 22.00
N ILE A 879 -18.03 -1.18 21.85
CA ILE A 879 -17.31 -0.04 21.28
C ILE A 879 -16.63 -0.50 19.99
N ILE A 880 -16.89 0.22 18.91
CA ILE A 880 -16.26 0.04 17.60
C ILE A 880 -15.39 1.27 17.36
N THR A 881 -14.09 1.08 17.18
CA THR A 881 -13.13 2.16 17.01
C THR A 881 -12.41 2.08 15.68
N GLU A 882 -12.40 3.19 14.96
CA GLU A 882 -11.49 3.42 13.85
C GLU A 882 -10.09 3.78 14.36
N LEU A 883 -9.06 3.25 13.71
CA LEU A 883 -7.66 3.64 13.88
C LEU A 883 -7.01 3.92 12.53
N THR A 884 -6.14 4.93 12.47
CA THR A 884 -5.28 5.20 11.30
C THR A 884 -4.37 4.03 11.01
N HIS A 885 -3.66 3.55 12.03
CA HIS A 885 -2.59 2.56 11.89
C HIS A 885 -2.91 1.26 12.65
N PRO A 886 -2.72 0.09 12.01
CA PRO A 886 -2.96 -1.20 12.68
C PRO A 886 -1.93 -1.47 13.79
N SER A 887 -0.78 -0.79 13.81
CA SER A 887 0.22 -0.87 14.88
C SER A 887 -0.33 -0.44 16.25
N ASN A 888 -1.30 0.48 16.27
CA ASN A 888 -1.88 1.05 17.49
C ASN A 888 -2.92 0.15 18.16
N MET A 889 -3.37 -0.92 17.49
CA MET A 889 -4.34 -1.88 18.03
C MET A 889 -3.93 -2.51 19.37
N ARG A 890 -2.62 -2.59 19.63
CA ARG A 890 -2.09 -3.13 20.90
C ARG A 890 -2.50 -2.33 22.13
N PHE A 891 -2.86 -1.05 21.96
CA PHE A 891 -3.19 -0.15 23.07
C PHE A 891 -4.69 -0.15 23.43
N MET A 892 -5.53 -0.78 22.61
CA MET A 892 -6.99 -0.79 22.78
C MET A 892 -7.48 -1.57 23.99
N GLN A 893 -6.71 -2.55 24.46
CA GLN A 893 -7.05 -3.34 25.64
C GLN A 893 -5.83 -3.44 26.54
N PHE A 894 -5.62 -2.43 27.40
CA PHE A 894 -4.58 -2.47 28.41
C PHE A 894 -5.13 -3.02 29.73
N ARG A 895 -4.68 -4.23 30.10
CA ARG A 895 -4.83 -4.79 31.44
C ARG A 895 -3.46 -4.95 32.08
N ALA A 896 -3.34 -4.61 33.35
CA ALA A 896 -2.08 -4.78 34.06
C ALA A 896 -1.73 -6.28 34.15
N LYS A 897 -0.51 -6.66 33.75
CA LYS A 897 0.04 -8.04 33.78
C LYS A 897 -0.70 -9.07 32.92
N ASP A 898 -1.04 -8.73 31.68
CA ASP A 898 -1.67 -9.66 30.75
C ASP A 898 -0.66 -10.62 30.09
N CYS A 899 -0.54 -11.84 30.62
CA CYS A 899 0.29 -12.91 30.04
C CYS A 899 -0.18 -13.32 28.63
N TYR A 900 -1.46 -13.17 28.32
CA TYR A 900 -2.05 -13.57 27.06
C TYR A 900 -1.68 -12.62 25.91
N SER A 901 -1.68 -11.31 26.19
CA SER A 901 -1.19 -10.29 25.24
C SER A 901 0.27 -10.55 24.84
N LEU A 902 1.13 -10.99 25.78
CA LEU A 902 2.51 -11.37 25.47
C LEU A 902 2.57 -12.62 24.57
N ALA A 903 1.74 -13.64 24.82
CA ALA A 903 1.68 -14.84 24.00
C ALA A 903 1.26 -14.53 22.55
N LEU A 904 0.22 -13.70 22.37
CA LEU A 904 -0.23 -13.26 21.05
C LEU A 904 0.82 -12.44 20.31
N SER A 905 1.52 -11.54 21.00
CA SER A 905 2.61 -10.74 20.42
C SER A 905 3.76 -11.61 19.92
N LYS A 906 4.11 -12.69 20.66
CA LYS A 906 5.11 -13.67 20.21
C LYS A 906 4.64 -14.40 18.95
N LEU A 907 3.38 -14.83 18.90
CA LEU A 907 2.80 -15.51 17.76
C LEU A 907 2.79 -14.60 16.53
N GLU A 908 2.34 -13.36 16.68
CA GLU A 908 2.37 -12.34 15.62
C GLU A 908 3.79 -12.14 15.06
N LYS A 909 4.80 -12.06 15.93
CA LYS A 909 6.18 -11.90 15.49
C LYS A 909 6.65 -13.10 14.66
N ILE A 910 6.36 -14.31 15.12
CA ILE A 910 6.69 -15.56 14.40
C ILE A 910 6.00 -15.59 13.02
N GLU A 911 4.73 -15.18 12.94
CA GLU A 911 3.99 -15.17 11.68
C GLU A 911 4.49 -14.06 10.73
N ARG A 912 4.92 -12.90 11.26
CA ARG A 912 5.57 -11.86 10.43
C ARG A 912 6.90 -12.35 9.87
N ASP A 913 7.70 -13.06 10.67
CA ASP A 913 9.00 -13.61 10.23
C ASP A 913 8.82 -14.69 9.14
N LYS A 914 7.68 -15.39 9.13
CA LYS A 914 7.28 -16.32 8.06
C LYS A 914 6.75 -15.64 6.79
N GLY A 915 6.55 -14.33 6.82
CA GLY A 915 6.00 -13.56 5.70
C GLY A 915 4.47 -13.68 5.56
N SER A 916 3.73 -13.83 6.67
CA SER A 916 2.26 -13.74 6.65
C SER A 916 1.79 -12.32 6.27
N ASN A 917 0.70 -12.25 5.50
CA ASN A 917 0.10 -10.99 5.07
C ASN A 917 -0.62 -10.29 6.23
N LEU A 918 -1.20 -11.06 7.16
CA LEU A 918 -2.02 -10.56 8.26
C LEU A 918 -1.46 -10.89 9.65
N ALA A 919 -0.28 -10.38 9.97
CA ALA A 919 0.36 -10.62 11.27
C ALA A 919 -0.51 -10.16 12.47
N PHE A 920 -1.27 -9.07 12.32
CA PHE A 920 -2.11 -8.52 13.39
C PHE A 920 -3.46 -9.26 13.58
N MET A 921 -3.77 -10.25 12.74
CA MET A 921 -5.05 -10.97 12.78
C MET A 921 -5.37 -11.59 14.15
N PHE A 922 -4.34 -12.07 14.85
CA PHE A 922 -4.50 -12.71 16.16
C PHE A 922 -4.72 -11.71 17.31
N ARG A 923 -4.72 -10.40 17.04
CA ARG A 923 -5.03 -9.40 18.07
C ARG A 923 -6.52 -9.46 18.42
N LEU A 924 -6.80 -9.65 19.70
CA LEU A 924 -8.16 -9.77 20.23
C LEU A 924 -9.11 -8.64 19.82
N PRO A 925 -8.71 -7.34 19.86
CA PRO A 925 -9.63 -6.27 19.48
C PRO A 925 -10.05 -6.33 18.01
N PHE A 926 -9.17 -6.82 17.13
CA PHE A 926 -9.47 -7.02 15.72
C PHE A 926 -10.33 -8.27 15.49
N ALA A 927 -9.97 -9.41 16.09
CA ALA A 927 -10.75 -10.64 15.97
C ALA A 927 -12.20 -10.47 16.48
N ALA A 928 -12.38 -9.68 17.55
CA ALA A 928 -13.69 -9.34 18.10
C ALA A 928 -14.46 -8.29 17.28
N GLY A 929 -13.85 -7.70 16.24
CA GLY A 929 -14.49 -6.64 15.43
C GLY A 929 -14.71 -5.31 16.14
N ARG A 930 -14.00 -5.08 17.26
CA ARG A 930 -14.04 -3.81 17.99
C ARG A 930 -13.16 -2.75 17.36
N VAL A 931 -12.20 -3.15 16.52
CA VAL A 931 -11.24 -2.24 15.89
C VAL A 931 -11.23 -2.46 14.39
N PHE A 932 -11.17 -1.34 13.66
CA PHE A 932 -11.04 -1.31 12.22
C PHE A 932 -10.01 -0.27 11.80
N SER A 933 -9.23 -0.54 10.74
CA SER A 933 -8.31 0.43 10.15
C SER A 933 -8.52 0.54 8.66
N ILE A 934 -8.40 1.74 8.12
CA ILE A 934 -8.58 2.03 6.69
C ILE A 934 -7.56 1.26 5.84
N SER A 935 -6.34 1.08 6.34
CA SER A 935 -5.28 0.30 5.66
C SER A 935 -5.69 -1.11 5.26
N MET A 936 -6.67 -1.69 5.95
CA MET A 936 -7.18 -3.02 5.64
C MET A 936 -7.93 -3.09 4.31
N LEU A 937 -8.42 -1.95 3.81
CA LEU A 937 -9.16 -1.84 2.56
C LEU A 937 -8.24 -1.71 1.33
N ASP A 938 -6.96 -1.42 1.52
CA ASP A 938 -6.01 -1.27 0.41
C ASP A 938 -5.93 -2.52 -0.46
N THR A 939 -5.92 -3.68 0.20
CA THR A 939 -5.84 -4.97 -0.47
C THR A 939 -7.02 -5.24 -1.39
N LEU A 940 -8.19 -4.64 -1.13
CA LEU A 940 -9.35 -4.75 -2.01
C LEU A 940 -9.06 -4.17 -3.40
N LEU A 941 -8.30 -3.06 -3.47
CA LEU A 941 -7.88 -2.50 -4.76
C LEU A 941 -6.82 -3.37 -5.43
N TYR A 942 -5.85 -3.89 -4.67
CA TYR A 942 -4.76 -4.69 -5.23
C TYR A 942 -5.27 -6.03 -5.79
N GLN A 943 -6.18 -6.66 -5.06
CA GLN A 943 -6.79 -7.93 -5.45
C GLN A 943 -7.70 -7.77 -6.68
N SER A 944 -8.25 -6.57 -6.90
CA SER A 944 -9.11 -6.29 -8.06
C SER A 944 -8.39 -6.43 -9.41
N PHE A 945 -7.05 -6.39 -9.43
CA PHE A 945 -6.27 -6.66 -10.64
C PHE A 945 -6.41 -8.10 -11.14
N VAL A 946 -6.52 -9.07 -10.22
CA VAL A 946 -6.75 -10.48 -10.57
C VAL A 946 -8.24 -10.81 -10.58
N LYS A 947 -9.02 -10.13 -9.73
CA LYS A 947 -10.42 -10.42 -9.43
C LYS A 947 -11.28 -9.18 -9.65
N ASP A 948 -11.65 -8.87 -10.89
CA ASP A 948 -12.46 -7.70 -11.26
C ASP A 948 -13.80 -7.57 -10.49
N TYR A 949 -14.37 -8.71 -10.07
CA TYR A 949 -15.63 -8.81 -9.35
C TYR A 949 -15.53 -8.56 -7.84
N MET A 950 -14.32 -8.41 -7.28
CA MET A 950 -14.14 -8.25 -5.84
C MET A 950 -14.80 -6.97 -5.31
N ILE A 951 -14.63 -5.84 -6.02
CA ILE A 951 -15.22 -4.55 -5.63
C ILE A 951 -16.76 -4.60 -5.67
N PRO A 952 -17.41 -5.06 -6.77
CA PRO A 952 -18.86 -5.23 -6.81
C PRO A 952 -19.42 -6.16 -5.71
N ILE A 953 -18.78 -7.31 -5.45
CA ILE A 953 -19.25 -8.23 -4.39
C ILE A 953 -19.13 -7.58 -3.02
N ALA A 954 -18.01 -6.90 -2.73
CA ALA A 954 -17.84 -6.20 -1.46
C ALA A 954 -18.90 -5.09 -1.29
N ARG A 955 -19.20 -4.31 -2.35
CA ARG A 955 -20.25 -3.29 -2.30
C ARG A 955 -21.66 -3.88 -2.08
N LEU A 956 -21.97 -5.01 -2.70
CA LEU A 956 -23.25 -5.72 -2.52
C LEU A 956 -23.38 -6.29 -1.10
N LEU A 957 -22.33 -6.93 -0.57
CA LEU A 957 -22.31 -7.44 0.81
C LEU A 957 -22.48 -6.32 1.85
N LEU A 958 -21.89 -5.16 1.57
CA LEU A 958 -21.99 -3.99 2.43
C LEU A 958 -23.32 -3.23 2.29
N GLY A 959 -24.13 -3.54 1.26
CA GLY A 959 -25.38 -2.84 0.98
C GLY A 959 -25.19 -1.40 0.45
N LEU A 960 -24.01 -1.11 -0.11
CA LEU A 960 -23.73 0.17 -0.79
C LEU A 960 -24.36 0.19 -2.17
N ASP A 961 -24.11 -0.84 -2.97
CA ASP A 961 -24.79 -1.08 -4.23
C ASP A 961 -25.85 -2.15 -4.00
N THR A 962 -27.10 -1.90 -4.40
CA THR A 962 -28.18 -2.90 -4.35
C THR A 962 -28.76 -3.08 -5.73
N THR A 963 -28.55 -4.24 -6.33
CA THR A 963 -29.20 -4.61 -7.60
C THR A 963 -30.53 -5.29 -7.31
N PRO A 964 -31.56 -5.11 -8.15
CA PRO A 964 -32.80 -5.89 -8.02
C PRO A 964 -32.49 -7.40 -8.02
N GLY A 965 -33.01 -8.15 -7.06
CA GLY A 965 -32.75 -9.58 -6.90
C GLY A 965 -31.45 -9.93 -6.18
N SER A 966 -30.68 -8.97 -5.66
CA SER A 966 -29.53 -9.27 -4.78
C SER A 966 -29.90 -9.26 -3.30
N GLY A 967 -29.41 -10.26 -2.59
CA GLY A 967 -29.50 -10.41 -1.15
C GLY A 967 -28.67 -9.42 -0.32
N TYR A 968 -28.79 -9.52 0.99
CA TYR A 968 -28.12 -8.65 1.96
C TYR A 968 -27.61 -9.44 3.17
N LEU A 969 -26.61 -8.90 3.86
CA LEU A 969 -26.04 -9.51 5.06
C LEU A 969 -26.94 -9.31 6.29
N CYS A 970 -27.18 -10.39 7.01
CA CYS A 970 -27.96 -10.43 8.25
C CYS A 970 -27.26 -11.30 9.29
N ALA A 971 -27.63 -11.13 10.55
CA ALA A 971 -27.14 -11.94 11.66
C ALA A 971 -28.30 -12.71 12.28
N MET A 972 -28.07 -13.98 12.64
CA MET A 972 -28.96 -14.79 13.46
C MET A 972 -28.22 -15.22 14.72
N LYS A 973 -28.79 -14.94 15.89
CA LYS A 973 -28.23 -15.39 17.17
C LYS A 973 -28.77 -16.76 17.54
N VAL A 974 -27.89 -17.71 17.82
CA VAL A 974 -28.26 -19.05 18.29
C VAL A 974 -28.72 -18.96 19.75
N THR A 975 -30.00 -19.24 19.98
CA THR A 975 -30.61 -19.32 21.31
C THR A 975 -30.63 -20.77 21.81
N GLU A 976 -31.04 -20.98 23.07
CA GLU A 976 -31.20 -22.33 23.64
C GLU A 976 -32.18 -23.20 22.84
N GLU A 977 -33.16 -22.58 22.17
CA GLU A 977 -34.14 -23.26 21.33
C GLU A 977 -33.55 -23.76 20.01
N ASP A 978 -32.46 -23.17 19.51
CA ASP A 978 -31.78 -23.58 18.28
C ASP A 978 -30.65 -24.59 18.53
N LEU A 979 -30.26 -24.82 19.79
CA LEU A 979 -29.15 -25.72 20.16
C LEU A 979 -29.39 -27.20 19.83
N TRP A 980 -30.63 -27.60 19.51
CA TRP A 980 -30.89 -28.94 18.96
C TRP A 980 -30.13 -29.18 17.64
N ILE A 981 -29.81 -28.10 16.92
CA ILE A 981 -28.99 -28.06 15.72
C ILE A 981 -27.53 -27.98 16.14
N ARG A 982 -26.99 -29.09 16.64
CA ARG A 982 -25.64 -29.13 17.24
C ARG A 982 -24.50 -28.69 16.30
N THR A 983 -24.67 -28.85 14.99
CA THR A 983 -23.61 -28.70 13.99
C THR A 983 -23.95 -27.66 12.92
N TYR A 984 -22.93 -26.96 12.43
CA TYR A 984 -23.07 -25.95 11.38
C TYR A 984 -23.67 -26.51 10.08
N GLY A 985 -23.31 -27.72 9.67
CA GLY A 985 -23.89 -28.36 8.48
C GLY A 985 -25.40 -28.64 8.59
N ARG A 986 -25.91 -28.94 9.80
CA ARG A 986 -27.35 -29.10 10.03
C ARG A 986 -28.07 -27.75 10.06
N LEU A 987 -27.41 -26.71 10.58
CA LEU A 987 -27.94 -25.35 10.53
C LEU A 987 -28.07 -24.88 9.09
N PHE A 988 -27.05 -25.14 8.28
CA PHE A 988 -27.06 -24.87 6.84
C PHE A 988 -28.29 -25.52 6.17
N GLN A 989 -28.57 -26.80 6.50
CA GLN A 989 -29.75 -27.50 5.97
C GLN A 989 -31.07 -26.82 6.36
N LYS A 990 -31.24 -26.43 7.64
CA LYS A 990 -32.45 -25.77 8.12
C LYS A 990 -32.65 -24.45 7.39
N LEU A 991 -31.67 -23.55 7.43
CA LEU A 991 -31.74 -22.21 6.83
C LEU A 991 -32.01 -22.26 5.32
N CYS A 992 -31.32 -23.16 4.62
CA CYS A 992 -31.44 -23.28 3.18
C CYS A 992 -32.81 -23.84 2.75
N SER A 993 -33.39 -24.76 3.53
CA SER A 993 -34.69 -25.39 3.22
C SER A 993 -35.90 -24.58 3.68
N SER A 994 -35.83 -23.86 4.81
CA SER A 994 -36.97 -23.10 5.34
C SER A 994 -37.10 -21.71 4.73
N SER A 995 -36.00 -20.95 4.67
CA SER A 995 -36.02 -19.52 4.32
C SER A 995 -35.08 -19.16 3.17
N ALA A 996 -34.51 -20.16 2.49
CA ALA A 996 -33.55 -19.98 1.41
C ALA A 996 -32.34 -19.10 1.80
N GLU A 997 -31.95 -19.19 3.06
CA GLU A 997 -30.85 -18.43 3.66
C GLU A 997 -29.53 -19.21 3.56
N ILE A 998 -28.44 -18.51 3.23
CA ILE A 998 -27.11 -19.12 3.15
C ILE A 998 -26.20 -18.55 4.23
N PRO A 999 -25.69 -19.37 5.18
CA PRO A 999 -24.75 -18.91 6.17
C PRO A 999 -23.32 -18.83 5.60
N ILE A 1000 -22.62 -17.74 5.91
CA ILE A 1000 -21.23 -17.48 5.51
C ILE A 1000 -20.24 -17.96 6.59
N GLY A 1001 -20.59 -17.77 7.85
CA GLY A 1001 -19.69 -18.01 8.97
C GLY A 1001 -20.34 -17.78 10.32
N ILE A 1002 -19.56 -17.92 11.38
CA ILE A 1002 -20.00 -17.77 12.77
C ILE A 1002 -19.11 -16.77 13.53
N TYR A 1003 -19.71 -16.01 14.43
CA TYR A 1003 -19.06 -15.17 15.41
C TYR A 1003 -19.28 -15.78 16.78
N ARG A 1004 -18.19 -16.18 17.42
CA ARG A 1004 -18.21 -16.89 18.69
C ARG A 1004 -17.78 -16.00 19.83
N THR A 1005 -18.40 -16.18 20.99
CA THR A 1005 -18.03 -15.53 22.25
C THR A 1005 -17.79 -16.58 23.34
N GLU A 1006 -16.52 -16.94 23.56
CA GLU A 1006 -16.12 -17.94 24.57
C GLU A 1006 -15.81 -17.26 25.91
N SER A 1007 -16.32 -17.80 27.01
CA SER A 1007 -15.89 -17.42 28.37
C SER A 1007 -14.62 -18.20 28.73
N HIS A 1008 -13.45 -17.60 28.55
CA HIS A 1008 -12.19 -18.28 28.84
C HIS A 1008 -11.80 -18.08 30.32
N MET A 1009 -11.80 -19.15 31.12
CA MET A 1009 -11.22 -19.13 32.46
C MET A 1009 -9.70 -19.34 32.36
N PHE A 1010 -8.91 -18.39 32.83
CA PHE A 1010 -7.45 -18.49 32.83
C PHE A 1010 -6.98 -19.64 33.73
N SER A 1011 -6.42 -20.71 33.16
CA SER A 1011 -5.76 -21.75 33.93
C SER A 1011 -4.44 -21.22 34.48
N SER A 1012 -4.39 -20.94 35.79
CA SER A 1012 -3.23 -20.40 36.51
C SER A 1012 -2.07 -21.40 36.71
N SER A 1013 -2.05 -22.53 35.99
CA SER A 1013 -1.13 -23.65 36.25
C SER A 1013 0.18 -23.64 35.46
N GLU A 1014 0.40 -22.74 34.51
CA GLU A 1014 1.68 -22.66 33.77
C GLU A 1014 2.62 -21.52 34.21
N SER A 1015 2.24 -20.72 35.22
CA SER A 1015 3.06 -19.61 35.73
C SER A 1015 4.13 -20.04 36.77
N GLN A 1016 4.70 -21.23 36.61
CA GLN A 1016 5.91 -21.66 37.31
C GLN A 1016 6.94 -22.25 36.32
N VAL A 1017 7.37 -21.44 35.36
CA VAL A 1017 8.68 -21.63 34.72
C VAL A 1017 9.49 -20.37 35.02
N SER A 1018 10.33 -20.49 36.04
CA SER A 1018 11.35 -19.50 36.39
C SER A 1018 12.27 -19.25 35.19
N ILE A 1019 12.28 -18.02 34.70
CA ILE A 1019 13.24 -17.50 33.73
C ILE A 1019 14.59 -17.39 34.46
N ASN A 1020 15.49 -18.37 34.26
CA ASN A 1020 16.92 -18.14 34.44
C ASN A 1020 17.46 -17.56 33.13
N VAL A 1021 18.05 -16.38 33.25
CA VAL A 1021 18.83 -15.70 32.22
C VAL A 1021 20.22 -16.34 32.23
N ASP A 1022 20.62 -17.02 31.17
CA ASP A 1022 22.02 -17.35 30.93
C ASP A 1022 22.42 -16.92 29.51
N ASP A 1023 23.36 -15.98 29.47
CA ASP A 1023 24.19 -15.64 28.32
C ASP A 1023 25.26 -16.74 28.09
N PRO A 1024 25.85 -16.83 26.88
CA PRO A 1024 26.52 -18.03 26.37
C PRO A 1024 27.99 -18.14 26.79
N VAL A 1025 28.56 -19.36 26.75
CA VAL A 1025 29.92 -19.73 26.27
C VAL A 1025 30.33 -21.16 26.73
N GLY A 1026 30.72 -21.99 25.76
CA GLY A 1026 31.97 -22.79 25.78
C GLY A 1026 32.17 -23.95 26.76
N ASP A 1027 32.21 -25.16 26.17
CA ASP A 1027 33.15 -26.28 26.38
C ASP A 1027 33.10 -27.22 27.61
N GLU A 1028 32.98 -28.51 27.23
CA GLU A 1028 33.54 -29.75 27.79
C GLU A 1028 33.00 -30.40 29.09
N PRO A 1029 32.75 -31.74 29.10
CA PRO A 1029 32.19 -32.47 30.22
C PRO A 1029 33.26 -33.23 31.03
N ARG A 1030 33.04 -33.47 32.34
CA ARG A 1030 33.19 -34.81 32.97
C ARG A 1030 32.95 -34.85 34.49
N ASP A 1031 32.24 -35.92 34.84
CA ASP A 1031 32.47 -36.84 35.97
C ASP A 1031 32.25 -36.43 37.44
N SER A 1032 31.07 -36.81 37.91
CA SER A 1032 30.85 -37.96 38.81
C SER A 1032 31.19 -37.89 40.32
N ARG A 1033 30.20 -38.38 41.08
CA ARG A 1033 30.27 -39.27 42.27
C ARG A 1033 30.19 -38.70 43.71
N ARG A 1034 29.08 -39.13 44.35
CA ARG A 1034 28.97 -39.91 45.62
C ARG A 1034 29.03 -39.13 46.95
N GLU A 1035 27.94 -39.09 47.73
CA GLU A 1035 27.44 -40.12 48.71
C GLU A 1035 28.16 -40.04 50.09
N PRO A 1036 27.60 -40.53 51.22
CA PRO A 1036 26.93 -39.67 52.20
C PRO A 1036 27.32 -39.96 53.69
N TRP A 1037 26.56 -39.34 54.61
CA TRP A 1037 26.24 -39.79 56.00
C TRP A 1037 27.29 -39.65 57.13
N LYS A 1038 26.98 -38.88 58.19
CA LYS A 1038 26.40 -39.33 59.50
C LYS A 1038 26.52 -38.25 60.60
N LYS A 1039 25.58 -38.33 61.56
CA LYS A 1039 25.32 -37.47 62.73
C LYS A 1039 26.29 -37.70 63.90
N THR A 1040 26.61 -36.65 64.69
CA THR A 1040 26.34 -36.56 66.16
C THR A 1040 26.64 -35.16 66.75
N ALA A 1041 25.95 -34.82 67.85
CA ALA A 1041 25.88 -33.55 68.62
C ALA A 1041 27.20 -33.17 69.36
N HIS A 1042 27.47 -32.00 69.98
CA HIS A 1042 26.67 -30.97 70.70
C HIS A 1042 27.49 -29.66 70.92
N ARG A 1043 26.78 -28.53 71.14
CA ARG A 1043 27.07 -27.35 72.02
C ARG A 1043 28.23 -26.35 71.71
N ASN A 1044 27.87 -25.12 71.32
CA ASN A 1044 27.73 -23.93 72.20
C ASN A 1044 27.26 -22.70 71.38
N SER A 1045 26.55 -21.81 72.09
CA SER A 1045 25.76 -20.65 71.67
C SER A 1045 26.55 -19.39 71.31
N THR A 1046 26.02 -18.55 70.39
CA THR A 1046 25.52 -17.17 70.68
C THR A 1046 24.92 -16.50 69.42
N ALA A 1047 23.63 -16.11 69.53
CA ALA A 1047 22.91 -14.93 68.99
C ALA A 1047 23.00 -14.59 67.48
N SER A 1048 21.96 -14.23 66.73
CA SER A 1048 20.50 -14.06 66.92
C SER A 1048 19.97 -13.37 65.63
N ASP A 1049 18.78 -13.57 65.08
CA ASP A 1049 17.85 -14.70 65.08
C ASP A 1049 16.94 -14.49 63.84
N GLN A 1050 16.47 -15.58 63.24
CA GLN A 1050 15.90 -15.65 61.89
C GLN A 1050 14.40 -15.36 61.81
N SER A 1051 14.00 -15.04 60.58
CA SER A 1051 12.73 -15.32 59.94
C SER A 1051 12.20 -16.74 60.17
N GLU A 1052 10.90 -16.91 60.34
CA GLU A 1052 9.99 -17.54 59.36
C GLU A 1052 8.68 -18.06 60.01
N HIS A 1053 7.68 -18.16 59.14
CA HIS A 1053 6.31 -18.65 59.29
C HIS A 1053 6.20 -20.13 59.79
N PRO A 1054 5.02 -20.78 59.68
CA PRO A 1054 3.83 -20.66 60.50
C PRO A 1054 3.49 -22.05 61.13
N LEU A 1055 2.42 -22.17 61.92
CA LEU A 1055 1.48 -23.30 61.84
C LEU A 1055 0.25 -23.04 62.72
N LEU A 1056 -0.91 -23.37 62.14
CA LEU A 1056 -2.26 -23.16 62.67
C LEU A 1056 -2.55 -23.95 63.96
N ARG A 1057 -3.20 -23.32 64.94
CA ARG A 1057 -4.21 -23.99 65.78
C ARG A 1057 -5.24 -23.03 66.37
N LYS A 1058 -6.45 -23.16 65.83
CA LYS A 1058 -7.81 -22.97 66.42
C LYS A 1058 -7.93 -22.45 67.87
N LYS A 1059 -8.94 -21.56 68.02
CA LYS A 1059 -9.64 -21.05 69.22
C LYS A 1059 -8.96 -19.82 69.83
N SER A 1060 -9.59 -18.65 69.97
CA SER A 1060 -10.96 -18.43 70.47
C SER A 1060 -11.57 -17.12 69.96
N LEU A 1061 -12.83 -17.21 69.51
CA LEU A 1061 -13.79 -16.12 69.59
C LEU A 1061 -13.92 -15.69 71.06
N GLN A 1062 -13.76 -14.40 71.37
CA GLN A 1062 -14.48 -13.79 72.51
C GLN A 1062 -14.58 -12.25 72.53
N TRP A 1063 -14.08 -11.49 71.53
CA TRP A 1063 -14.21 -10.02 71.55
C TRP A 1063 -15.20 -9.37 70.56
N ALA A 1064 -15.92 -10.17 69.75
CA ALA A 1064 -16.88 -9.66 68.76
C ALA A 1064 -18.37 -9.96 69.09
N ARG A 1065 -18.74 -10.02 70.37
CA ARG A 1065 -20.16 -10.13 70.81
C ARG A 1065 -20.64 -9.05 71.80
N ARG A 1066 -19.89 -7.96 71.98
CA ARG A 1066 -20.31 -6.83 72.86
C ARG A 1066 -20.48 -5.49 72.14
N LEU A 1067 -20.89 -5.49 70.87
CA LEU A 1067 -21.41 -4.28 70.20
C LEU A 1067 -22.86 -4.40 69.74
N SER A 1068 -23.52 -5.53 69.98
CA SER A 1068 -24.97 -5.67 69.83
C SER A 1068 -25.67 -5.32 71.14
N ARG A 1069 -25.66 -4.03 71.52
CA ARG A 1069 -26.65 -3.37 72.38
C ARG A 1069 -26.25 -1.91 72.57
N LYS A 1070 -26.75 -1.03 71.69
CA LYS A 1070 -27.09 0.34 72.09
C LYS A 1070 -28.04 1.02 71.09
N ASN A 1071 -29.17 1.42 71.64
CA ASN A 1071 -30.25 2.29 71.17
C ASN A 1071 -30.04 3.09 69.88
N THR A 1072 -31.11 3.10 69.09
CA THR A 1072 -31.48 4.12 68.10
C THR A 1072 -31.37 5.54 68.67
N LYS A 1073 -30.25 6.21 68.38
CA LYS A 1073 -30.15 7.68 68.33
C LYS A 1073 -29.62 8.06 66.95
N PRO A 1074 -30.06 9.17 66.35
CA PRO A 1074 -29.53 9.60 65.05
C PRO A 1074 -28.02 9.88 65.18
N PRO A 1075 -27.20 9.46 64.20
CA PRO A 1075 -25.74 9.59 64.30
C PRO A 1075 -25.33 11.06 64.39
N THR A 1076 -24.40 11.35 65.31
CA THR A 1076 -23.84 12.70 65.50
C THR A 1076 -23.02 13.13 64.27
N ARG A 1077 -22.94 14.44 64.00
CA ARG A 1077 -22.24 14.99 62.81
C ARG A 1077 -20.80 14.46 62.67
N THR A 1078 -20.12 14.21 63.78
CA THR A 1078 -18.75 13.69 63.82
C THR A 1078 -18.65 12.22 63.42
N GLU A 1079 -19.64 11.39 63.79
CA GLU A 1079 -19.72 9.98 63.35
C GLU A 1079 -20.08 9.86 61.86
N ARG A 1080 -20.92 10.77 61.34
CA ARG A 1080 -21.17 10.85 59.88
C ARG A 1080 -19.90 11.20 59.11
N ILE A 1081 -19.09 12.13 59.62
CA ILE A 1081 -17.82 12.53 58.99
C ILE A 1081 -16.79 11.40 59.04
N SER A 1082 -16.68 10.66 60.16
CA SER A 1082 -15.75 9.53 60.25
C SER A 1082 -16.18 8.34 59.38
N GLN A 1083 -17.49 8.02 59.34
CA GLN A 1083 -18.03 7.01 58.44
C GLN A 1083 -17.89 7.40 56.96
N GLN A 1084 -18.14 8.67 56.60
CA GLN A 1084 -17.89 9.15 55.22
C GLN A 1084 -16.42 9.02 54.84
N ARG A 1085 -15.48 9.42 55.70
CA ARG A 1085 -14.04 9.30 55.41
C ARG A 1085 -13.59 7.85 55.26
N LEU A 1086 -14.06 6.94 56.12
CA LEU A 1086 -13.75 5.52 55.99
C LEU A 1086 -14.37 4.89 54.73
N ASN A 1087 -15.59 5.29 54.36
CA ASN A 1087 -16.26 4.81 53.15
C ASN A 1087 -15.60 5.35 51.87
N LEU A 1088 -15.09 6.58 51.88
CA LEU A 1088 -14.31 7.14 50.78
C LEU A 1088 -12.94 6.46 50.65
N TYR A 1089 -12.27 6.17 51.78
CA TYR A 1089 -10.96 5.52 51.76
C TYR A 1089 -10.98 4.03 51.38
N ARG A 1090 -12.06 3.30 51.73
CA ARG A 1090 -12.21 1.86 51.40
C ARG A 1090 -12.73 1.60 49.99
N ARG A 1091 -12.95 2.64 49.21
CA ARG A 1091 -13.66 2.56 47.95
C ARG A 1091 -12.78 2.01 46.84
N SER A 1092 -13.30 1.07 46.07
CA SER A 1092 -12.62 0.59 44.87
C SER A 1092 -12.76 1.59 43.73
N GLU A 1093 -11.81 1.60 42.79
CA GLU A 1093 -11.86 2.45 41.60
C GLU A 1093 -13.19 2.27 40.83
N ARG A 1094 -13.69 1.04 40.71
CA ARG A 1094 -15.00 0.76 40.06
C ARG A 1094 -16.16 1.42 40.81
N GLN A 1095 -16.12 1.43 42.13
CA GLN A 1095 -17.15 2.08 42.93
C GLN A 1095 -17.07 3.61 42.82
N GLU A 1096 -15.87 4.19 42.71
CA GLU A 1096 -15.68 5.63 42.40
C GLU A 1096 -16.30 6.01 41.06
N LEU A 1097 -15.96 5.28 39.99
CA LEU A 1097 -16.52 5.48 38.65
C LEU A 1097 -18.05 5.37 38.66
N SER A 1098 -18.58 4.40 39.40
CA SER A 1098 -20.03 4.18 39.46
C SER A 1098 -20.81 5.34 40.07
N GLU A 1099 -20.31 5.98 41.15
CA GLU A 1099 -21.03 7.14 41.67
C GLU A 1099 -20.67 8.42 40.93
N LEU A 1100 -19.52 8.50 40.24
CA LEU A 1100 -19.24 9.62 39.34
C LEU A 1100 -20.36 9.74 38.30
N VAL A 1101 -20.69 8.64 37.63
CA VAL A 1101 -21.80 8.58 36.66
C VAL A 1101 -23.13 8.92 37.33
N LYS A 1102 -23.46 8.32 38.48
CA LYS A 1102 -24.72 8.61 39.18
C LYS A 1102 -24.87 10.08 39.58
N ASN A 1103 -23.81 10.69 40.09
CA ASN A 1103 -23.83 12.09 40.51
C ASN A 1103 -23.99 13.03 39.31
N ARG A 1104 -23.33 12.72 38.18
CA ARG A 1104 -23.49 13.47 36.93
C ARG A 1104 -24.88 13.29 36.32
N MET A 1105 -25.46 12.10 36.34
CA MET A 1105 -26.84 11.88 35.91
C MET A 1105 -27.83 12.72 36.71
N LYS A 1106 -27.68 12.77 38.04
CA LYS A 1106 -28.51 13.63 38.90
C LYS A 1106 -28.34 15.10 38.59
N HIS A 1107 -27.13 15.54 38.24
CA HIS A 1107 -26.85 16.92 37.84
C HIS A 1107 -27.58 17.29 36.54
N LEU A 1108 -27.65 16.37 35.59
CA LEU A 1108 -28.37 16.52 34.32
C LEU A 1108 -29.89 16.31 34.44
N GLY A 1109 -30.40 15.94 35.62
CA GLY A 1109 -31.83 15.63 35.81
C GLY A 1109 -32.27 14.26 35.26
N LEU A 1110 -31.33 13.37 34.92
CA LEU A 1110 -31.60 12.05 34.37
C LEU A 1110 -31.87 11.01 35.48
N PRO A 1111 -32.86 10.11 35.30
CA PRO A 1111 -33.11 9.05 36.26
C PRO A 1111 -32.01 7.98 36.21
N THR A 1112 -31.47 7.63 37.39
CA THR A 1112 -30.40 6.63 37.57
C THR A 1112 -30.89 5.17 37.53
N VAL A 1113 -32.19 4.96 37.38
CA VAL A 1113 -32.84 3.65 37.27
C VAL A 1113 -32.40 2.99 35.96
N GLY A 1114 -31.88 1.76 36.03
CA GLY A 1114 -31.25 1.00 34.94
C GLY A 1114 -29.73 0.84 35.08
N TYR A 1115 -29.02 1.83 35.66
CA TYR A 1115 -27.61 1.65 36.04
C TYR A 1115 -27.48 0.75 37.28
N GLU A 1116 -28.51 0.75 38.13
CA GLU A 1116 -28.56 -0.05 39.37
C GLU A 1116 -28.74 -1.54 39.13
N ASP A 1117 -29.46 -2.01 38.11
CA ASP A 1117 -29.54 -3.46 37.85
C ASP A 1117 -28.22 -4.00 37.33
N VAL A 1118 -27.52 -3.24 36.47
CA VAL A 1118 -26.18 -3.57 35.97
C VAL A 1118 -25.13 -3.53 37.08
N ALA A 1119 -25.26 -2.61 38.05
CA ALA A 1119 -24.35 -2.51 39.21
C ALA A 1119 -24.71 -3.49 40.35
N ASN A 1120 -25.99 -3.80 40.56
CA ASN A 1120 -26.48 -4.63 41.68
C ASN A 1120 -26.44 -6.13 41.37
N LEU A 1121 -26.57 -6.55 40.11
CA LEU A 1121 -26.23 -7.93 39.68
C LEU A 1121 -24.80 -8.29 40.07
N THR A 1122 -23.88 -7.32 40.01
CA THR A 1122 -22.49 -7.52 40.47
C THR A 1122 -22.31 -7.39 41.98
N ALA A 1123 -23.28 -6.84 42.72
CA ALA A 1123 -23.18 -6.57 44.16
C ALA A 1123 -23.86 -7.64 45.03
N SER A 1124 -24.90 -8.34 44.56
CA SER A 1124 -25.53 -9.43 45.34
C SER A 1124 -24.59 -10.62 45.52
N ASP A 1125 -23.71 -10.89 44.56
CA ASP A 1125 -22.70 -11.95 44.66
C ASP A 1125 -21.54 -11.59 45.60
N VAL A 1126 -21.28 -10.30 45.80
CA VAL A 1126 -20.28 -9.79 46.76
C VAL A 1126 -20.70 -10.06 48.20
N MET A 1127 -22.01 -10.06 48.49
CA MET A 1127 -22.50 -10.25 49.86
C MET A 1127 -22.42 -11.72 50.33
N ASN A 1128 -22.32 -12.69 49.39
CA ASN A 1128 -22.24 -14.12 49.70
C ASN A 1128 -20.81 -14.67 49.90
N ARG A 1129 -19.74 -13.87 49.72
CA ARG A 1129 -18.34 -14.35 49.82
C ARG A 1129 -17.41 -13.45 50.65
N VAL A 1130 -17.89 -12.87 51.74
CA VAL A 1130 -17.03 -12.16 52.70
C VAL A 1130 -16.37 -13.16 53.65
N ASN A 1131 -15.25 -13.77 53.24
CA ASN A 1131 -14.16 -14.23 54.12
C ASN A 1131 -13.02 -14.88 53.30
N LEU A 1132 -12.11 -14.07 52.75
CA LEU A 1132 -10.64 -14.26 52.75
C LEU A 1132 -10.03 -13.15 51.90
N GLY A 1133 -9.07 -12.40 52.47
CA GLY A 1133 -8.24 -11.48 51.70
C GLY A 1133 -7.26 -12.23 50.82
N TYR A 1134 -6.84 -11.60 49.72
CA TYR A 1134 -6.27 -12.17 48.48
C TYR A 1134 -7.35 -12.64 47.53
N LEU A 1135 -7.73 -11.75 46.60
CA LEU A 1135 -8.26 -12.00 45.25
C LEU A 1135 -8.79 -10.66 44.72
N GLN A 1136 -7.92 -9.87 44.08
CA GLN A 1136 -8.32 -8.68 43.31
C GLN A 1136 -8.42 -8.99 41.80
N ASP A 1137 -8.14 -10.24 41.41
CA ASP A 1137 -8.07 -10.68 40.00
C ASP A 1137 -9.27 -11.52 39.52
N GLU A 1138 -10.20 -11.93 40.40
CA GLU A 1138 -11.31 -12.86 40.03
C GLU A 1138 -12.67 -12.19 39.75
N MET A 1139 -12.82 -10.87 39.89
CA MET A 1139 -14.15 -10.21 39.77
C MET A 1139 -14.38 -9.48 38.43
N ASN A 1140 -13.51 -9.65 37.44
CA ASN A 1140 -13.67 -9.08 36.09
C ASN A 1140 -14.48 -10.00 35.12
N ASP A 1141 -15.13 -11.03 35.65
CA ASP A 1141 -15.78 -12.11 34.90
C ASP A 1141 -16.98 -11.70 34.03
N HIS A 1142 -17.49 -10.47 34.15
CA HIS A 1142 -18.65 -10.05 33.35
C HIS A 1142 -18.30 -9.69 31.89
N GLN A 1143 -17.01 -9.67 31.51
CA GLN A 1143 -16.57 -9.50 30.13
C GLN A 1143 -15.21 -10.14 29.83
N ASN A 1144 -14.91 -11.28 30.47
CA ASN A 1144 -13.79 -12.14 30.07
C ASN A 1144 -14.20 -13.06 28.91
N THR A 1145 -14.88 -12.48 27.92
CA THR A 1145 -15.32 -13.19 26.73
C THR A 1145 -14.32 -12.95 25.61
N LEU A 1146 -13.63 -14.02 25.23
CA LEU A 1146 -12.84 -14.08 24.02
C LEU A 1146 -13.80 -14.13 22.83
N SER A 1147 -13.63 -13.25 21.85
CA SER A 1147 -14.51 -13.21 20.68
C SER A 1147 -13.73 -13.23 19.38
N TYR A 1148 -14.19 -14.03 18.42
CA TYR A 1148 -13.54 -14.19 17.11
C TYR A 1148 -14.55 -14.66 16.04
N VAL A 1149 -14.19 -14.49 14.76
CA VAL A 1149 -15.01 -14.86 13.61
C VAL A 1149 -14.43 -16.06 12.85
N LEU A 1150 -15.25 -17.07 12.54
CA LEU A 1150 -14.89 -18.19 11.69
C LEU A 1150 -15.65 -18.11 10.37
N ILE A 1151 -14.91 -17.92 9.29
CA ILE A 1151 -15.44 -17.82 7.92
C ILE A 1151 -15.51 -19.22 7.32
N ASN A 1152 -16.64 -19.56 6.71
CA ASN A 1152 -16.91 -20.84 6.04
C ASN A 1152 -16.32 -22.05 6.79
N PRO A 1153 -16.76 -22.31 8.04
CA PRO A 1153 -16.25 -23.44 8.80
C PRO A 1153 -16.70 -24.79 8.19
N PRO A 1154 -15.97 -25.88 8.47
CA PRO A 1154 -16.38 -27.23 8.10
C PRO A 1154 -17.78 -27.59 8.62
N PRO A 1155 -18.52 -28.50 7.94
CA PRO A 1155 -19.88 -28.87 8.37
C PRO A 1155 -19.94 -29.52 9.77
N ASP A 1156 -18.83 -30.09 10.24
CA ASP A 1156 -18.72 -30.77 11.53
C ASP A 1156 -18.48 -29.83 12.71
N THR A 1157 -18.29 -28.52 12.48
CA THR A 1157 -18.08 -27.58 13.58
C THR A 1157 -19.33 -27.45 14.45
N MET A 1158 -19.13 -27.64 15.76
CA MET A 1158 -20.17 -27.55 16.77
C MET A 1158 -20.55 -26.10 17.04
N LEU A 1159 -21.85 -25.83 17.15
CA LEU A 1159 -22.38 -24.52 17.52
C LEU A 1159 -22.49 -24.39 19.03
N GLU A 1160 -22.14 -23.21 19.56
CA GLU A 1160 -22.20 -22.87 20.97
C GLU A 1160 -23.34 -21.88 21.27
N LEU A 1161 -23.71 -21.78 22.55
CA LEU A 1161 -24.76 -20.85 22.99
C LEU A 1161 -24.31 -19.41 22.76
N ASN A 1162 -25.19 -18.59 22.17
CA ASN A 1162 -24.92 -17.21 21.77
C ASN A 1162 -23.98 -17.04 20.56
N ASP A 1163 -23.63 -18.10 19.83
CA ASP A 1163 -22.97 -17.95 18.53
C ASP A 1163 -23.86 -17.12 17.59
N ILE A 1164 -23.28 -16.13 16.92
CA ILE A 1164 -23.98 -15.27 15.96
C ILE A 1164 -23.56 -15.69 14.55
N VAL A 1165 -24.51 -16.15 13.75
CA VAL A 1165 -24.27 -16.68 12.41
C VAL A 1165 -24.51 -15.58 11.38
N TYR A 1166 -23.54 -15.36 10.50
CA TYR A 1166 -23.67 -14.45 9.36
C TYR A 1166 -24.42 -15.13 8.24
N ILE A 1167 -25.47 -14.50 7.74
CA ILE A 1167 -26.37 -15.06 6.74
C ILE A 1167 -26.57 -14.08 5.60
N ILE A 1168 -26.54 -14.57 4.36
CA ILE A 1168 -27.01 -13.84 3.19
C ILE A 1168 -28.48 -14.17 3.00
N ARG A 1169 -29.35 -13.19 3.25
CA ARG A 1169 -30.79 -13.28 3.00
C ARG A 1169 -31.08 -13.08 1.52
N SER A 1170 -32.14 -13.70 1.01
CA SER A 1170 -32.62 -13.43 -0.35
C SER A 1170 -33.38 -12.10 -0.41
N ASP A 1171 -33.57 -11.56 -1.62
CA ASP A 1171 -34.24 -10.27 -1.84
C ASP A 1171 -35.73 -10.34 -1.39
N PRO A 1172 -36.18 -9.48 -0.45
CA PRO A 1172 -37.58 -9.44 -0.03
C PRO A 1172 -38.55 -9.01 -1.14
N LEU A 1173 -38.11 -8.21 -2.12
CA LEU A 1173 -38.96 -7.67 -3.19
C LEU A 1173 -39.14 -8.64 -4.36
N ALA A 1174 -38.27 -9.63 -4.51
CA ALA A 1174 -38.39 -10.70 -5.49
C ALA A 1174 -39.43 -11.78 -5.08
N GLY A 1175 -40.37 -11.44 -4.17
CA GLY A 1175 -41.47 -12.27 -3.69
C GLY A 1175 -42.62 -12.48 -4.70
N PRO A 1176 -43.77 -13.06 -4.31
CA PRO A 1176 -44.79 -13.60 -5.24
C PRO A 1176 -45.63 -12.58 -6.04
N ASP A 1177 -45.59 -11.28 -5.71
CA ASP A 1177 -46.61 -10.33 -6.15
C ASP A 1177 -46.19 -9.36 -7.28
N VAL A 1178 -45.08 -9.64 -7.98
CA VAL A 1178 -44.73 -8.89 -9.19
C VAL A 1178 -44.82 -9.84 -10.39
N PRO A 1179 -45.84 -9.72 -11.26
CA PRO A 1179 -45.88 -10.49 -12.49
C PRO A 1179 -44.69 -10.05 -13.36
N GLU A 1180 -43.87 -11.02 -13.77
CA GLU A 1180 -42.93 -10.82 -14.87
C GLU A 1180 -43.75 -10.39 -16.11
N ASP A 1181 -43.50 -9.19 -16.62
CA ASP A 1181 -44.11 -8.71 -17.86
C ASP A 1181 -43.81 -9.73 -18.98
N PRO A 1182 -44.84 -10.33 -19.62
CA PRO A 1182 -44.62 -11.24 -20.72
C PRO A 1182 -44.11 -10.45 -21.92
N ALA A 1183 -43.00 -10.92 -22.48
CA ALA A 1183 -42.37 -10.40 -23.68
C ALA A 1183 -43.39 -10.04 -24.78
N GLN A 1184 -43.38 -8.77 -25.19
CA GLN A 1184 -44.28 -8.19 -26.16
C GLN A 1184 -44.02 -8.75 -27.57
N GLY A 1185 -44.83 -9.73 -27.97
CA GLY A 1185 -45.03 -10.10 -29.37
C GLY A 1185 -45.94 -9.09 -30.07
N GLN A 1186 -45.51 -8.65 -31.25
CA GLN A 1186 -46.23 -7.73 -32.14
C GLN A 1186 -47.68 -8.17 -32.41
N SER A 1187 -48.66 -7.28 -32.21
CA SER A 1187 -49.74 -7.05 -33.19
C SER A 1187 -50.61 -5.84 -32.81
N SER A 1188 -51.09 -5.18 -33.86
CA SER A 1188 -51.82 -3.92 -33.95
C SER A 1188 -53.26 -3.93 -33.41
N SER A 1189 -53.71 -2.81 -32.85
CA SER A 1189 -54.91 -2.01 -33.24
C SER A 1189 -55.76 -1.44 -32.08
N GLY A 1190 -56.02 -0.11 -32.13
CA GLY A 1190 -57.11 0.63 -31.44
C GLY A 1190 -57.06 0.69 -29.91
N ARG A 1191 -57.45 1.74 -29.18
CA ARG A 1191 -58.29 2.91 -29.43
C ARG A 1191 -58.04 3.89 -28.27
N ARG A 1192 -58.00 5.19 -28.58
CA ARG A 1192 -57.79 6.32 -27.64
C ARG A 1192 -58.80 6.33 -26.48
N MET A 1193 -58.32 6.53 -25.25
CA MET A 1193 -59.00 7.29 -24.20
C MET A 1193 -57.94 8.00 -23.34
N ARG A 1194 -58.15 9.29 -23.15
CA ARG A 1194 -57.22 10.30 -22.67
C ARG A 1194 -57.66 10.68 -21.26
N GLN A 1195 -56.81 10.55 -20.26
CA GLN A 1195 -56.95 11.25 -19.00
C GLN A 1195 -55.58 11.72 -18.53
N ASP A 1196 -55.41 13.04 -18.62
CA ASP A 1196 -54.23 13.79 -18.24
C ASP A 1196 -54.10 13.83 -16.71
N PHE A 1197 -52.93 13.44 -16.19
CA PHE A 1197 -52.34 14.05 -14.99
C PHE A 1197 -50.84 14.18 -15.24
N GLY A 1198 -50.43 15.43 -15.47
CA GLY A 1198 -49.04 15.78 -15.73
C GLY A 1198 -48.25 16.00 -14.46
N THR A 1199 -47.02 15.51 -14.47
CA THR A 1199 -45.85 16.14 -13.84
C THR A 1199 -44.64 15.78 -14.70
N GLU A 1200 -44.05 16.79 -15.31
CA GLU A 1200 -42.90 16.71 -16.20
C GLU A 1200 -41.66 16.23 -15.43
N THR A 1201 -41.18 15.02 -15.73
CA THR A 1201 -39.78 14.64 -15.46
C THR A 1201 -38.97 14.99 -16.70
N ARG A 1202 -38.16 16.04 -16.54
CA ARG A 1202 -37.24 16.56 -17.55
C ARG A 1202 -36.15 15.53 -17.82
N ASP A 1203 -35.97 15.23 -19.11
CA ASP A 1203 -35.05 14.25 -19.66
C ASP A 1203 -33.64 14.31 -19.08
N GLU A 1204 -33.12 13.11 -18.79
CA GLU A 1204 -31.71 12.82 -18.58
C GLU A 1204 -30.92 13.17 -19.86
N THR A 1205 -30.18 14.27 -19.82
CA THR A 1205 -29.09 14.47 -20.77
C THR A 1205 -27.86 13.72 -20.26
N HIS A 1206 -27.61 12.59 -20.89
CA HIS A 1206 -26.26 12.06 -21.08
C HIS A 1206 -25.31 13.19 -21.49
N LEU A 1207 -24.26 13.41 -20.70
CA LEU A 1207 -22.96 13.94 -21.11
C LEU A 1207 -21.88 13.44 -20.14
#